data_AF-A0A8J9WNM8-F1
#
_entry.id   AF-A0A8J9WNM8-F1
#
_cell.length_a   1.000
_cell.length_b   1.000
_cell.length_c   1.000
_cell.angle_alpha   90.00
_cell.angle_beta   90.00
_cell.angle_gamma   90.00
#
_symmetry.space_group_name_H-M   'P 1'
#
loop_
_entity.id
_entity.type
_entity.pdbx_description
1 polymer ?
#
loop_
_entity_poly.entity_id
_entity_poly.type
_entity_poly.pdbx_seq_one_letter_code
_entity_poly.pdbx_strand_id
1 'polypeptide(L)'
;MWVQQVFHGRRALQWGLLEDTAVAPSAAAPVSSPEPDAAAALVEAFLSGDTAGWSLLDIQASAQLAAPDLPLNAASAGASSAARPDAVPTPAAQRSAPVRSDSGSIQADLPSSSTSYAGPWTQGRAELAAAAAPAPAAAPSLAVSDVAGDGAAAAAPSLAVSDVAGDGAAAESACAGLQGNPSDWLRSGGALGYQCAMQKMTHVSDQEIAYSFHAPVDAPWSVARYMQPKDLATLLRQQLAAQLQQDQNQSVSASSVSSSFLAIPADRAYHNPQQALTIIAASANAAVQKARDRAAASGSGIMEFVPDPTKPGQLVGSDLTAFFTATVNDPTINGMRLRPGNYSVNAGGNPDAHLFFPCNPRNRRRTPYTVDLSGSTLVFQDIKKSGFSIVECANVEIVGPVTAYHDLYNLPFTQGSITAITNDSAHGYTWTVQIHDGFPTDRLMDHKEVREGYLIRYDGATGKLIDNYYDAMPSAITKISSSPPKYRFLFNIALPDVKLGDLVALRGIYAHGIMLTRCVNVTIANITMHNVGMFFVIDWSGYGNRFVDNTLAPYPGQIGNGEQPALLASNGDGIHSVGATYGPIIERNTLANMGDDAISIHGMFTLVVKANPDNSTIVVATGNANTLGAGSRVGIYEGDQLLLLGIVNITAVREVSNPLPPTMHSKVAPRKNLTSSKYFEITVDAWPKAFQAMRFDSLITNMDIQGSGFVVRDNTLMNNRGRGLLVKASMGVIERNTILGPAWWGMQIMPEAWWMEADWSRNVHITENYVEASYGGIFAGLIRNSDLGSGQYLNHKDIIITGNTVVGANYAPILVTSAKDVVIGNNTVRDCMCHLPPPGQGFSWITPGALIFVENAQNVTISPPNTFINAAGCAFGDYARPIALGRNAVDVDLAY
;
A
#
# COMPACT_ATOMS: atom_id res chain seq x y z
N MET A 1 -26.04 -17.14 -5.17
CA MET A 1 -26.30 -18.58 -5.44
C MET A 1 -25.02 -19.33 -5.12
N TRP A 2 -25.00 -20.44 -4.37
CA TRP A 2 -26.06 -21.14 -3.62
C TRP A 2 -25.39 -21.69 -2.35
N VAL A 3 -26.08 -21.67 -1.20
CA VAL A 3 -25.55 -22.22 0.07
C VAL A 3 -26.21 -23.58 0.32
N GLN A 4 -25.42 -24.63 0.52
CA GLN A 4 -25.90 -25.91 1.04
C GLN A 4 -24.88 -26.56 2.00
N GLN A 5 -25.39 -27.48 2.83
CA GLN A 5 -24.80 -27.92 4.08
C GLN A 5 -23.92 -29.17 3.91
N VAL A 6 -22.90 -29.31 4.77
CA VAL A 6 -22.47 -30.63 5.27
C VAL A 6 -22.21 -30.51 6.78
N PHE A 7 -22.91 -31.32 7.58
CA PHE A 7 -22.66 -31.46 9.01
C PHE A 7 -22.65 -32.95 9.38
N HIS A 8 -21.63 -33.35 10.16
CA HIS A 8 -21.52 -34.50 11.08
C HIS A 8 -20.28 -35.40 10.86
N GLY A 9 -19.70 -35.88 11.97
CA GLY A 9 -19.09 -37.22 12.00
C GLY A 9 -17.70 -37.37 12.66
N ARG A 10 -17.62 -37.26 14.00
CA ARG A 10 -16.69 -37.95 14.94
C ARG A 10 -17.13 -37.57 16.36
N ARG A 11 -17.88 -38.40 17.10
CA ARG A 11 -17.48 -39.63 17.83
C ARG A 11 -16.29 -39.42 18.77
N ALA A 12 -16.55 -39.63 20.06
CA ALA A 12 -15.58 -39.56 21.15
C ALA A 12 -14.69 -40.81 21.22
N LEU A 13 -13.57 -40.66 21.92
CA LEU A 13 -12.81 -41.74 22.54
C LEU A 13 -12.61 -41.37 24.02
N GLN A 14 -12.86 -42.34 24.90
CA GLN A 14 -12.50 -42.27 26.32
C GLN A 14 -11.07 -42.85 26.51
N TRP A 15 -10.76 -43.28 27.75
CA TRP A 15 -9.46 -43.75 28.26
C TRP A 15 -8.49 -42.60 28.56
N GLY A 16 -7.97 -42.47 29.79
CA GLY A 16 -8.29 -43.23 31.01
C GLY A 16 -7.66 -42.58 32.25
N LEU A 17 -8.18 -42.90 33.44
CA LEU A 17 -7.61 -42.41 34.70
C LEU A 17 -6.28 -43.11 35.00
N LEU A 18 -5.38 -42.39 35.66
CA LEU A 18 -4.52 -42.94 36.70
C LEU A 18 -4.33 -41.89 37.80
N GLU A 19 -5.01 -42.11 38.92
CA GLU A 19 -4.63 -41.63 40.24
C GLU A 19 -3.38 -42.46 40.68
N ASP A 20 -2.59 -42.14 41.70
CA ASP A 20 -2.71 -41.15 42.77
C ASP A 20 -1.31 -40.83 43.34
N THR A 21 -1.18 -39.75 44.11
CA THR A 21 -0.50 -39.68 45.44
C THR A 21 -0.19 -38.22 45.82
N ALA A 22 -0.82 -37.76 46.91
CA ALA A 22 -0.55 -36.44 47.51
C ALA A 22 0.32 -36.53 48.77
N VAL A 23 1.15 -35.50 49.01
CA VAL A 23 1.75 -35.21 50.32
C VAL A 23 1.73 -33.70 50.59
N ALA A 24 1.31 -33.32 51.80
CA ALA A 24 1.23 -31.95 52.33
C ALA A 24 1.17 -32.04 53.88
N PRO A 25 1.11 -30.93 54.64
CA PRO A 25 1.94 -29.71 54.60
C PRO A 25 2.55 -29.37 55.99
N SER A 26 3.45 -28.38 56.09
CA SER A 26 3.78 -27.68 57.35
C SER A 26 4.56 -26.37 57.11
N ALA A 27 4.84 -25.51 58.11
CA ALA A 27 3.92 -24.72 58.96
C ALA A 27 4.72 -23.72 59.85
N ALA A 28 4.53 -22.41 59.60
CA ALA A 28 4.65 -21.26 60.54
C ALA A 28 5.97 -20.91 61.32
N ALA A 29 6.47 -19.68 61.04
CA ALA A 29 6.77 -18.60 62.02
C ALA A 29 8.06 -18.65 62.91
N PRO A 30 8.48 -17.54 63.61
CA PRO A 30 8.40 -16.09 63.31
C PRO A 30 9.68 -15.23 63.67
N VAL A 31 9.58 -13.88 63.59
CA VAL A 31 10.45 -12.81 64.19
C VAL A 31 11.84 -12.63 63.48
N SER A 32 12.42 -11.44 63.23
CA SER A 32 12.34 -10.11 63.89
C SER A 32 12.50 -8.91 62.92
N SER A 33 12.07 -7.71 63.37
CA SER A 33 12.35 -6.39 62.75
C SER A 33 13.50 -5.66 63.46
N PRO A 34 14.00 -4.53 62.91
CA PRO A 34 13.46 -3.23 63.35
C PRO A 34 13.29 -2.17 62.24
N GLU A 35 12.64 -1.07 62.61
CA GLU A 35 12.35 0.19 61.89
C GLU A 35 12.56 1.35 62.91
N PRO A 36 12.42 2.66 62.60
CA PRO A 36 12.30 3.34 61.29
C PRO A 36 13.27 4.54 61.15
N ASP A 37 13.17 5.34 60.07
CA ASP A 37 12.84 6.78 60.21
C ASP A 37 12.49 7.50 58.87
N ALA A 38 11.93 8.71 58.99
CA ALA A 38 11.78 9.77 57.97
C ALA A 38 10.87 9.52 56.75
N ALA A 39 9.64 10.07 56.82
CA ALA A 39 8.77 10.34 55.67
C ALA A 39 8.27 11.81 55.68
N ALA A 40 7.75 12.26 54.53
CA ALA A 40 6.94 13.48 54.32
C ALA A 40 7.58 14.87 54.55
N ALA A 41 7.99 15.54 53.46
CA ALA A 41 8.01 17.01 53.34
C ALA A 41 8.24 17.50 51.88
N LEU A 42 7.22 17.43 50.99
CA LEU A 42 7.35 18.02 49.62
C LEU A 42 6.01 18.30 48.89
N VAL A 43 4.98 18.74 49.62
CA VAL A 43 3.64 19.05 49.03
C VAL A 43 3.24 20.54 49.16
N GLU A 44 3.88 21.33 50.03
CA GLU A 44 3.56 22.75 50.26
C GLU A 44 4.65 23.71 49.76
N ALA A 45 5.10 23.57 48.50
CA ALA A 45 6.13 24.43 47.91
C ALA A 45 5.75 25.06 46.55
N PHE A 46 4.56 24.77 46.01
CA PHE A 46 4.10 25.27 44.70
C PHE A 46 3.05 26.39 44.78
N LEU A 47 2.81 26.95 45.97
CA LEU A 47 1.81 27.99 46.24
C LEU A 47 2.42 29.28 46.84
N SER A 48 3.57 29.71 46.31
CA SER A 48 4.10 31.06 46.57
C SER A 48 4.85 31.58 45.34
N GLY A 49 4.12 32.20 44.42
CA GLY A 49 4.74 32.94 43.31
C GLY A 49 5.16 34.33 43.76
N ASP A 50 6.47 34.62 43.70
CA ASP A 50 6.96 35.94 43.29
C ASP A 50 8.34 35.81 42.62
N THR A 51 8.92 36.93 42.23
CA THR A 51 9.73 37.07 41.01
C THR A 51 11.14 37.59 41.27
N ALA A 52 12.11 37.13 40.47
CA ALA A 52 13.33 37.88 40.13
C ALA A 52 14.10 37.21 38.97
N GLY A 53 14.67 38.00 38.04
CA GLY A 53 16.05 37.72 37.65
C GLY A 53 16.51 37.86 36.19
N TRP A 54 15.65 37.76 35.15
CA TRP A 54 16.11 37.85 33.75
C TRP A 54 15.21 38.70 32.86
N SER A 55 15.80 39.72 32.23
CA SER A 55 15.19 40.58 31.20
C SER A 55 15.78 40.27 29.82
N LEU A 56 15.01 40.00 28.75
CA LEU A 56 14.06 40.83 27.97
C LEU A 56 14.75 41.49 26.75
N LEU A 57 14.05 41.49 25.61
CA LEU A 57 14.45 41.84 24.23
C LEU A 57 15.15 40.67 23.49
N ASP A 58 14.72 40.22 22.30
CA ASP A 58 13.66 40.72 21.39
C ASP A 58 12.61 39.65 21.00
N ILE A 59 11.52 40.10 20.38
CA ILE A 59 10.23 39.37 20.20
C ILE A 59 9.64 39.61 18.79
N GLN A 60 8.70 38.75 18.36
CA GLN A 60 7.89 38.80 17.10
C GLN A 60 8.64 38.45 15.80
N ALA A 61 8.02 37.79 14.79
CA ALA A 61 6.67 37.22 14.63
C ALA A 61 6.76 35.86 13.89
N SER A 62 5.78 34.95 13.91
CA SER A 62 4.51 35.09 13.18
C SER A 62 3.50 34.01 13.57
N ALA A 63 2.26 34.38 13.93
CA ALA A 63 1.14 33.46 14.14
C ALA A 63 -0.23 34.19 14.12
N GLN A 64 -0.81 34.39 12.92
CA GLN A 64 -2.15 34.95 12.60
C GLN A 64 -2.19 35.12 11.06
N LEU A 65 -3.26 35.00 10.25
CA LEU A 65 -4.72 34.76 10.39
C LEU A 65 -5.13 33.69 9.31
N ALA A 66 -6.38 33.32 9.00
CA ALA A 66 -7.70 33.91 9.27
C ALA A 66 -8.84 32.87 9.25
N ALA A 67 -9.93 33.19 9.97
CA ALA A 67 -11.29 32.84 9.57
C ALA A 67 -11.99 34.13 9.08
N PRO A 68 -13.00 34.07 8.18
CA PRO A 68 -13.62 35.27 7.60
C PRO A 68 -14.72 35.88 8.48
N ASP A 69 -14.69 37.21 8.64
CA ASP A 69 -15.68 38.00 9.38
C ASP A 69 -17.00 38.26 8.60
N LEU A 70 -18.06 38.57 9.36
CA LEU A 70 -19.24 39.30 8.88
C LEU A 70 -19.23 40.74 9.42
N PRO A 71 -19.65 41.75 8.62
CA PRO A 71 -19.41 43.16 8.95
C PRO A 71 -20.38 43.75 10.00
N LEU A 72 -19.83 44.66 10.82
CA LEU A 72 -20.55 45.50 11.78
C LEU A 72 -21.30 46.66 11.11
N ASN A 73 -22.47 47.06 11.65
CA ASN A 73 -22.58 48.33 12.39
C ASN A 73 -23.96 48.65 13.03
N ALA A 74 -23.91 48.97 14.33
CA ALA A 74 -24.57 50.08 15.04
C ALA A 74 -26.11 50.21 15.21
N ALA A 75 -26.45 50.93 16.30
CA ALA A 75 -27.69 51.71 16.56
C ALA A 75 -29.01 50.99 16.97
N SER A 76 -29.02 50.49 18.21
CA SER A 76 -30.01 50.80 19.29
C SER A 76 -31.47 51.21 19.00
N ALA A 77 -32.37 50.60 19.79
CA ALA A 77 -33.70 51.08 20.24
C ALA A 77 -34.88 51.01 19.25
N GLY A 78 -36.07 50.76 19.82
CA GLY A 78 -37.35 50.66 19.11
C GLY A 78 -38.22 49.56 19.72
N ALA A 79 -39.49 49.87 20.02
CA ALA A 79 -40.42 48.95 20.67
C ALA A 79 -41.69 48.72 19.82
N SER A 80 -42.48 47.74 20.26
CA SER A 80 -43.95 47.67 20.12
C SER A 80 -44.58 47.66 18.71
N SER A 81 -45.08 46.47 18.35
CA SER A 81 -46.51 46.19 18.10
C SER A 81 -47.23 46.58 16.79
N ALA A 82 -47.98 45.57 16.31
CA ALA A 82 -49.38 45.62 15.87
C ALA A 82 -49.75 45.82 14.38
N ALA A 83 -50.93 45.23 14.08
CA ALA A 83 -51.89 45.55 13.02
C ALA A 83 -51.64 45.09 11.55
N ARG A 84 -52.43 44.08 11.16
CA ARG A 84 -53.14 43.91 9.87
C ARG A 84 -54.00 45.17 9.54
N PRO A 85 -54.54 45.43 8.31
CA PRO A 85 -55.09 44.39 7.42
C PRO A 85 -55.08 44.63 5.88
N ASP A 86 -55.69 43.65 5.17
CA ASP A 86 -56.43 43.68 3.89
C ASP A 86 -55.96 44.51 2.68
N ALA A 87 -55.81 43.85 1.51
CA ALA A 87 -56.72 43.98 0.35
C ALA A 87 -56.26 43.13 -0.87
N VAL A 88 -57.21 42.79 -1.76
CA VAL A 88 -56.97 42.15 -3.08
C VAL A 88 -57.54 43.04 -4.18
N PRO A 89 -56.85 43.18 -5.33
CA PRO A 89 -57.56 43.07 -6.61
C PRO A 89 -56.77 42.36 -7.73
N THR A 90 -57.43 41.46 -8.46
CA THR A 90 -57.12 41.08 -9.85
C THR A 90 -57.97 41.92 -10.83
N PRO A 91 -57.58 42.11 -12.11
CA PRO A 91 -58.16 41.25 -13.17
C PRO A 91 -57.38 41.10 -14.51
N ALA A 92 -57.60 39.96 -15.21
CA ALA A 92 -57.74 39.76 -16.68
C ALA A 92 -56.62 40.23 -17.68
N ALA A 93 -56.58 39.86 -18.98
CA ALA A 93 -56.88 38.66 -19.81
C ALA A 93 -56.36 38.97 -21.26
N GLN A 94 -56.15 38.08 -22.26
CA GLN A 94 -57.08 37.14 -22.95
C GLN A 94 -56.37 36.33 -24.09
N ARG A 95 -56.90 35.12 -24.41
CA ARG A 95 -56.93 34.44 -25.76
C ARG A 95 -55.57 33.99 -26.39
N SER A 96 -55.49 33.01 -27.31
CA SER A 96 -56.49 32.21 -28.07
C SER A 96 -56.07 30.73 -28.30
N ALA A 97 -57.03 29.86 -28.66
CA ALA A 97 -56.87 28.45 -29.10
C ALA A 97 -57.08 28.34 -30.66
N PRO A 98 -57.37 27.21 -31.36
CA PRO A 98 -57.69 25.82 -30.93
C PRO A 98 -57.17 24.64 -31.83
N VAL A 99 -57.64 23.40 -31.54
CA VAL A 99 -58.12 22.30 -32.45
C VAL A 99 -57.59 20.88 -32.14
N ARG A 100 -58.54 19.98 -31.77
CA ARG A 100 -58.71 18.50 -31.96
C ARG A 100 -57.51 17.53 -32.11
N SER A 101 -57.57 16.24 -31.74
CA SER A 101 -58.37 15.39 -30.80
C SER A 101 -57.77 13.94 -30.86
N ASP A 102 -58.29 12.79 -30.36
CA ASP A 102 -59.61 12.41 -29.79
C ASP A 102 -59.57 11.12 -28.91
N SER A 103 -60.71 10.83 -28.26
CA SER A 103 -61.28 9.60 -27.68
C SER A 103 -60.46 8.30 -27.40
N GLY A 104 -60.66 7.72 -26.20
CA GLY A 104 -60.45 6.29 -25.89
C GLY A 104 -60.64 5.93 -24.41
N SER A 105 -61.75 5.26 -24.06
CA SER A 105 -62.13 4.89 -22.67
C SER A 105 -62.18 3.37 -22.44
N ILE A 106 -62.14 2.92 -21.17
CA ILE A 106 -63.23 2.16 -20.49
C ILE A 106 -62.83 1.80 -19.02
N GLN A 107 -63.85 1.51 -18.20
CA GLN A 107 -63.82 1.01 -16.80
C GLN A 107 -62.88 -0.20 -16.59
N ALA A 108 -62.16 -0.40 -15.47
CA ALA A 108 -62.51 -0.39 -14.04
C ALA A 108 -63.27 -1.65 -13.55
N ASP A 109 -62.70 -2.35 -12.56
CA ASP A 109 -63.44 -3.14 -11.56
C ASP A 109 -62.55 -3.53 -10.34
N LEU A 110 -63.20 -3.72 -9.19
CA LEU A 110 -62.70 -4.36 -7.97
C LEU A 110 -63.67 -5.50 -7.62
N PRO A 111 -63.24 -6.60 -6.96
CA PRO A 111 -63.69 -6.72 -5.56
C PRO A 111 -62.75 -7.47 -4.60
N SER A 112 -62.49 -6.82 -3.45
CA SER A 112 -62.54 -7.32 -2.05
C SER A 112 -62.09 -8.74 -1.62
N SER A 113 -61.62 -8.76 -0.35
CA SER A 113 -61.76 -9.85 0.66
C SER A 113 -60.79 -11.03 0.60
N SER A 114 -60.47 -11.74 1.70
CA SER A 114 -60.35 -11.35 3.13
C SER A 114 -59.77 -12.53 3.94
N THR A 115 -59.18 -12.26 5.13
CA THR A 115 -58.89 -13.26 6.21
C THR A 115 -57.93 -14.42 5.86
N SER A 116 -57.46 -15.25 6.82
CA SER A 116 -56.62 -14.95 8.01
C SER A 116 -56.17 -16.27 8.69
N TYR A 117 -55.16 -16.19 9.57
CA TYR A 117 -54.76 -17.18 10.60
C TYR A 117 -53.95 -18.45 10.22
N ALA A 118 -52.98 -18.72 11.10
CA ALA A 118 -52.42 -20.02 11.56
C ALA A 118 -51.78 -21.03 10.56
N GLY A 119 -50.54 -21.44 10.87
CA GLY A 119 -50.05 -22.81 10.64
C GLY A 119 -50.14 -23.61 11.96
N PRO A 120 -49.16 -24.45 12.33
CA PRO A 120 -48.23 -25.23 11.51
C PRO A 120 -48.24 -26.74 11.88
N TRP A 121 -47.89 -27.67 10.97
CA TRP A 121 -47.74 -29.10 11.32
C TRP A 121 -46.61 -29.83 10.59
N THR A 122 -46.09 -30.87 11.25
CA THR A 122 -44.92 -31.68 10.87
C THR A 122 -45.28 -33.14 10.54
N GLN A 123 -44.68 -33.72 9.48
CA GLN A 123 -44.40 -35.16 9.24
C GLN A 123 -43.83 -35.31 7.79
N GLY A 124 -43.19 -36.41 7.37
CA GLY A 124 -42.77 -37.64 8.05
C GLY A 124 -42.18 -38.70 7.09
N ARG A 125 -41.15 -39.43 7.55
CA ARG A 125 -40.42 -40.61 6.99
C ARG A 125 -40.95 -41.35 5.73
N ALA A 126 -40.02 -41.72 4.83
CA ALA A 126 -39.66 -43.11 4.45
C ALA A 126 -38.35 -43.08 3.60
N GLU A 127 -37.39 -44.02 3.47
CA GLU A 127 -37.07 -45.43 3.83
C GLU A 127 -36.78 -46.30 2.56
N LEU A 128 -36.02 -47.41 2.74
CA LEU A 128 -35.50 -48.37 1.74
C LEU A 128 -34.25 -47.96 0.90
N ALA A 129 -33.39 -48.88 0.42
CA ALA A 129 -32.67 -50.00 1.06
C ALA A 129 -31.67 -50.70 0.08
N ALA A 130 -30.47 -51.07 0.56
CA ALA A 130 -29.55 -52.14 0.04
C ALA A 130 -29.02 -52.02 -1.42
N ALA A 131 -27.86 -52.56 -1.84
CA ALA A 131 -26.61 -53.08 -1.23
C ALA A 131 -25.52 -53.05 -2.37
N ALA A 132 -24.33 -53.68 -2.39
CA ALA A 132 -23.60 -54.63 -1.54
C ALA A 132 -22.07 -54.51 -1.78
N ALA A 133 -21.24 -55.44 -1.27
CA ALA A 133 -19.80 -55.58 -1.57
C ALA A 133 -19.36 -57.05 -1.54
N PRO A 134 -18.14 -57.38 -2.04
CA PRO A 134 -17.20 -58.16 -1.20
C PRO A 134 -15.72 -57.71 -1.32
N ALA A 135 -14.83 -58.34 -0.54
CA ALA A 135 -13.40 -58.03 -0.40
C ALA A 135 -12.55 -59.35 -0.23
N PRO A 136 -11.43 -59.42 0.54
CA PRO A 136 -10.05 -59.10 0.13
C PRO A 136 -8.98 -60.21 0.41
N ALA A 137 -7.73 -60.02 -0.06
CA ALA A 137 -6.48 -60.68 0.39
C ALA A 137 -5.25 -60.06 -0.35
N ALA A 138 -3.96 -60.16 0.05
CA ALA A 138 -3.26 -60.35 1.33
C ALA A 138 -1.75 -60.03 1.14
N ALA A 139 -0.93 -59.95 2.22
CA ALA A 139 0.53 -59.68 2.17
C ALA A 139 1.39 -60.94 2.52
N PRO A 140 2.73 -60.89 2.37
CA PRO A 140 3.61 -61.07 3.54
C PRO A 140 4.93 -60.22 3.54
N SER A 141 5.86 -60.54 4.46
CA SER A 141 6.99 -59.71 4.99
C SER A 141 8.39 -60.35 4.92
N LEU A 142 9.49 -59.59 5.20
CA LEU A 142 10.87 -59.93 5.72
C LEU A 142 11.92 -58.87 5.24
N ALA A 143 13.12 -58.60 5.81
CA ALA A 143 13.61 -58.56 7.21
C ALA A 143 15.00 -57.83 7.39
N VAL A 144 15.26 -57.36 8.62
CA VAL A 144 16.54 -57.12 9.38
C VAL A 144 17.94 -57.24 8.71
N SER A 145 18.81 -56.22 8.89
CA SER A 145 20.21 -56.35 9.42
C SER A 145 20.95 -54.99 9.60
N ASP A 146 21.90 -54.93 10.54
CA ASP A 146 22.82 -53.81 10.83
C ASP A 146 24.20 -53.95 10.15
N VAL A 147 25.04 -52.89 10.20
CA VAL A 147 26.48 -52.89 10.60
C VAL A 147 27.11 -51.49 10.44
N ALA A 148 28.15 -51.17 11.24
CA ALA A 148 28.84 -49.87 11.31
C ALA A 148 30.26 -49.87 10.68
N GLY A 149 30.93 -48.71 10.64
CA GLY A 149 32.36 -48.57 10.28
C GLY A 149 32.93 -47.15 10.46
N ASP A 150 34.12 -47.05 11.06
CA ASP A 150 34.77 -45.79 11.49
C ASP A 150 35.73 -45.16 10.45
N GLY A 151 36.17 -43.91 10.69
CA GLY A 151 37.32 -43.30 9.99
C GLY A 151 37.66 -41.86 10.42
N ALA A 152 38.88 -41.65 10.96
CA ALA A 152 39.48 -40.34 11.27
C ALA A 152 40.71 -40.10 10.34
N ALA A 153 41.55 -39.05 10.40
CA ALA A 153 41.78 -37.91 11.31
C ALA A 153 42.62 -36.80 10.60
N ALA A 154 42.93 -35.69 11.31
CA ALA A 154 44.10 -34.78 11.09
C ALA A 154 44.17 -33.94 9.78
N ALA A 155 44.88 -32.80 9.68
CA ALA A 155 45.40 -31.82 10.67
C ALA A 155 45.74 -30.49 9.96
N ALA A 156 46.00 -29.40 10.71
CA ALA A 156 46.47 -28.11 10.20
C ALA A 156 48.01 -28.06 10.00
N PRO A 157 48.56 -27.02 9.34
CA PRO A 157 49.22 -25.97 10.14
C PRO A 157 49.13 -24.52 9.61
N SER A 158 49.70 -23.62 10.43
CA SER A 158 49.95 -22.17 10.29
C SER A 158 51.11 -21.82 9.31
N LEU A 159 51.64 -20.59 9.10
CA LEU A 159 51.53 -19.22 9.65
C LEU A 159 52.29 -18.24 8.68
N ALA A 160 52.11 -16.90 8.74
CA ALA A 160 53.14 -15.83 8.60
C ALA A 160 52.57 -14.43 8.25
N VAL A 161 53.35 -13.36 8.46
CA VAL A 161 52.98 -11.92 8.39
C VAL A 161 54.14 -11.08 7.80
N SER A 162 53.83 -9.92 7.19
CA SER A 162 54.81 -8.82 6.97
C SER A 162 54.13 -7.45 6.74
N ASP A 163 54.57 -6.41 7.45
CA ASP A 163 54.05 -5.03 7.41
C ASP A 163 54.70 -4.11 6.35
N VAL A 164 54.17 -2.88 6.17
CA VAL A 164 54.88 -1.60 6.49
C VAL A 164 53.96 -0.37 6.30
N ALA A 165 54.18 0.68 7.11
CA ALA A 165 53.28 1.80 7.44
C ALA A 165 53.19 3.00 6.44
N GLY A 166 52.25 3.92 6.72
CA GLY A 166 52.21 5.29 6.16
C GLY A 166 51.13 6.21 6.77
N ASP A 167 51.56 7.24 7.53
CA ASP A 167 50.86 8.46 8.03
C ASP A 167 49.53 8.38 8.84
N GLY A 168 49.36 9.30 9.81
CA GLY A 168 48.07 9.49 10.52
C GLY A 168 48.02 10.24 11.87
N ALA A 169 49.13 10.62 12.50
CA ALA A 169 49.15 11.07 13.90
C ALA A 169 48.84 12.58 14.12
N ALA A 170 47.55 12.95 14.27
CA ALA A 170 47.16 14.35 14.56
C ALA A 170 45.81 14.58 15.32
N ALA A 171 45.20 13.57 15.97
CA ALA A 171 43.78 13.62 16.36
C ALA A 171 43.38 13.36 17.83
N GLU A 172 44.30 13.06 18.76
CA GLU A 172 43.94 12.40 20.04
C GLU A 172 43.68 13.31 21.27
N SER A 173 43.94 14.63 21.22
CA SER A 173 43.98 15.45 22.45
C SER A 173 42.64 15.98 22.98
N ALA A 174 41.55 15.92 22.21
CA ALA A 174 40.34 16.71 22.49
C ALA A 174 39.47 16.23 23.67
N CYS A 175 39.45 14.91 23.95
CA CYS A 175 38.47 14.31 24.87
C CYS A 175 39.06 13.83 26.21
N ALA A 176 40.36 14.06 26.45
CA ALA A 176 41.15 13.44 27.53
C ALA A 176 40.80 13.87 28.98
N GLY A 177 39.79 14.73 29.18
CA GLY A 177 39.40 15.26 30.50
C GLY A 177 37.97 14.94 30.97
N LEU A 178 37.10 14.38 30.12
CA LEU A 178 35.68 14.21 30.44
C LEU A 178 35.40 12.95 31.29
N GLN A 179 34.86 13.15 32.49
CA GLN A 179 34.34 12.08 33.37
C GLN A 179 32.81 12.16 33.49
N GLY A 180 32.14 11.01 33.48
CA GLY A 180 30.69 10.89 33.33
C GLY A 180 30.30 9.74 32.39
N ASN A 181 29.00 9.47 32.27
CA ASN A 181 28.45 8.46 31.37
C ASN A 181 28.23 9.07 29.96
N PRO A 182 28.74 8.46 28.87
CA PRO A 182 28.53 8.94 27.49
C PRO A 182 27.06 9.22 27.13
N SER A 183 26.10 8.45 27.68
CA SER A 183 24.67 8.64 27.38
C SER A 183 24.07 9.93 27.94
N ASP A 184 24.71 10.58 28.91
CA ASP A 184 24.27 11.87 29.43
C ASP A 184 24.80 13.03 28.57
N TRP A 185 26.01 12.86 28.00
CA TRP A 185 26.58 13.83 27.07
C TRP A 185 25.80 13.91 25.75
N LEU A 186 25.30 12.76 25.26
CA LEU A 186 24.42 12.73 24.08
C LEU A 186 23.11 13.52 24.28
N ARG A 187 22.54 13.50 25.50
CA ARG A 187 21.33 14.27 25.84
C ARG A 187 21.58 15.79 25.91
N SER A 188 22.82 16.23 26.06
CA SER A 188 23.17 17.66 26.19
C SER A 188 23.16 18.45 24.88
N GLY A 189 22.98 17.78 23.73
CA GLY A 189 22.82 18.43 22.41
C GLY A 189 24.09 19.07 21.81
N GLY A 190 25.22 19.07 22.53
CA GLY A 190 26.48 19.67 22.06
C GLY A 190 27.30 18.74 21.15
N ALA A 191 27.70 19.23 19.96
CA ALA A 191 28.46 18.45 18.98
C ALA A 191 29.80 17.88 19.52
N LEU A 192 30.48 18.60 20.41
CA LEU A 192 31.71 18.11 21.08
C LEU A 192 31.41 16.96 22.06
N GLY A 193 30.27 17.03 22.77
CA GLY A 193 29.79 15.97 23.65
C GLY A 193 29.46 14.70 22.87
N TYR A 194 28.87 14.84 21.67
CA TYR A 194 28.66 13.73 20.74
C TYR A 194 29.98 13.08 20.30
N GLN A 195 30.97 13.86 19.85
CA GLN A 195 32.28 13.31 19.44
C GLN A 195 33.00 12.58 20.59
N CYS A 196 33.05 13.16 21.78
CA CYS A 196 33.72 12.53 22.94
C CYS A 196 32.94 11.34 23.52
N ALA A 197 31.61 11.32 23.40
CA ALA A 197 30.81 10.12 23.72
C ALA A 197 31.17 8.97 22.76
N MET A 198 31.21 9.23 21.45
CA MET A 198 31.56 8.21 20.45
C MET A 198 32.98 7.65 20.67
N GLN A 199 34.00 8.49 20.86
CA GLN A 199 35.37 8.03 21.12
C GLN A 199 35.52 7.18 22.39
N LYS A 200 34.67 7.38 23.42
CA LYS A 200 34.69 6.54 24.63
C LYS A 200 33.94 5.22 24.46
N MET A 201 32.92 5.16 23.60
CA MET A 201 32.17 3.92 23.34
C MET A 201 32.96 2.96 22.43
N THR A 202 33.86 3.45 21.57
CA THR A 202 34.72 2.64 20.69
C THR A 202 35.89 1.91 21.37
N HIS A 203 35.95 1.87 22.70
CA HIS A 203 36.98 1.16 23.47
C HIS A 203 36.43 0.04 24.37
N VAL A 204 35.21 -0.43 24.12
CA VAL A 204 34.65 -1.65 24.71
C VAL A 204 34.84 -2.80 23.72
N SER A 205 35.31 -3.95 24.22
CA SER A 205 35.92 -5.05 23.45
C SER A 205 35.13 -5.59 22.24
N ASP A 206 35.84 -5.81 21.13
CA ASP A 206 35.36 -6.18 19.78
C ASP A 206 34.74 -7.58 19.62
N GLN A 207 33.74 -7.96 20.42
CA GLN A 207 32.98 -9.21 20.23
C GLN A 207 31.46 -9.09 20.14
N GLU A 208 30.85 -7.94 20.47
CA GLU A 208 29.40 -7.74 20.28
C GLU A 208 29.07 -6.38 19.63
N ILE A 209 28.15 -6.41 18.65
CA ILE A 209 27.49 -5.28 17.98
C ILE A 209 28.42 -4.30 17.22
N ALA A 210 28.66 -4.59 15.93
CA ALA A 210 29.25 -3.65 14.97
C ALA A 210 28.23 -3.25 13.87
N TYR A 211 27.50 -2.16 14.08
CA TYR A 211 26.68 -1.52 13.02
C TYR A 211 27.51 -0.51 12.22
N SER A 212 28.25 -1.00 11.22
CA SER A 212 29.04 -0.16 10.31
C SER A 212 28.78 -0.54 8.84
N PHE A 213 27.71 -0.02 8.25
CA PHE A 213 27.43 -0.18 6.81
C PHE A 213 28.37 0.69 5.97
N HIS A 214 29.61 0.26 5.83
CA HIS A 214 30.36 0.50 4.60
C HIS A 214 29.86 -0.49 3.54
N ALA A 215 29.56 0.00 2.34
CA ALA A 215 29.24 -0.89 1.23
C ALA A 215 30.48 -1.74 0.90
N PRO A 216 30.38 -3.09 0.80
CA PRO A 216 31.51 -3.93 0.46
C PRO A 216 32.02 -3.59 -0.94
N VAL A 217 33.23 -3.04 -1.01
CA VAL A 217 33.87 -2.56 -2.25
C VAL A 217 34.02 -3.69 -3.27
N ASP A 218 34.22 -4.92 -2.79
CA ASP A 218 34.56 -6.11 -3.60
C ASP A 218 33.48 -7.21 -3.59
N ALA A 219 32.21 -6.88 -3.36
CA ALA A 219 31.11 -7.83 -3.53
C ALA A 219 31.03 -8.35 -4.99
N PRO A 220 30.91 -9.66 -5.26
CA PRO A 220 30.85 -10.17 -6.64
C PRO A 220 29.55 -9.81 -7.41
N TRP A 221 29.56 -8.69 -8.14
CA TRP A 221 28.43 -8.18 -8.95
C TRP A 221 28.16 -8.99 -10.25
N SER A 222 28.02 -10.32 -10.16
CA SER A 222 27.99 -11.22 -11.33
C SER A 222 26.61 -11.53 -11.93
N VAL A 223 25.51 -11.26 -11.24
CA VAL A 223 24.14 -11.63 -11.68
C VAL A 223 23.64 -10.85 -12.92
N ALA A 224 24.34 -9.78 -13.34
CA ALA A 224 23.89 -8.87 -14.41
C ALA A 224 24.61 -9.03 -15.77
N ARG A 225 25.38 -10.11 -16.00
CA ARG A 225 26.06 -10.35 -17.30
C ARG A 225 26.17 -11.84 -17.62
N TYR A 226 25.73 -12.26 -18.82
CA TYR A 226 26.50 -13.12 -19.74
C TYR A 226 25.77 -13.34 -21.10
N MET A 227 26.04 -12.46 -22.07
CA MET A 227 26.12 -12.82 -23.49
C MET A 227 27.20 -11.92 -24.14
N GLN A 228 28.05 -12.49 -25.01
CA GLN A 228 29.11 -11.72 -25.68
C GLN A 228 28.53 -10.96 -26.89
N PRO A 229 28.87 -9.67 -27.12
CA PRO A 229 28.14 -8.84 -28.10
C PRO A 229 28.31 -9.21 -29.59
N LYS A 230 29.26 -10.07 -29.97
CA LYS A 230 29.62 -10.30 -31.37
C LYS A 230 28.69 -11.28 -32.10
N ASP A 231 28.24 -12.33 -31.42
CA ASP A 231 27.44 -13.38 -32.05
C ASP A 231 25.98 -12.94 -32.22
N LEU A 232 25.41 -12.26 -31.21
CA LEU A 232 24.05 -11.73 -31.25
C LEU A 232 23.85 -10.71 -32.39
N ALA A 233 24.85 -9.86 -32.66
CA ALA A 233 24.81 -8.89 -33.76
C ALA A 233 24.89 -9.56 -35.15
N THR A 234 25.39 -10.79 -35.22
CA THR A 234 25.45 -11.60 -36.46
C THR A 234 24.14 -12.38 -36.64
N LEU A 235 23.63 -12.99 -35.56
CA LEU A 235 22.35 -13.71 -35.53
C LEU A 235 21.17 -12.78 -35.87
N LEU A 236 21.13 -11.57 -35.31
CA LEU A 236 20.11 -10.57 -35.61
C LEU A 236 20.11 -10.13 -37.07
N ARG A 237 21.28 -10.04 -37.73
CA ARG A 237 21.35 -9.72 -39.17
C ARG A 237 20.81 -10.87 -40.03
N GLN A 238 21.08 -12.11 -39.64
CA GLN A 238 20.56 -13.29 -40.33
C GLN A 238 19.04 -13.43 -40.15
N GLN A 239 18.51 -13.23 -38.95
CA GLN A 239 17.08 -13.25 -38.68
C GLN A 239 16.35 -12.09 -39.39
N LEU A 240 16.86 -10.86 -39.31
CA LEU A 240 16.23 -9.70 -39.96
C LEU A 240 16.22 -9.86 -41.50
N ALA A 241 17.26 -10.45 -42.09
CA ALA A 241 17.29 -10.77 -43.52
C ALA A 241 16.26 -11.84 -43.92
N ALA A 242 16.05 -12.87 -43.09
CA ALA A 242 15.03 -13.89 -43.33
C ALA A 242 13.60 -13.34 -43.16
N GLN A 243 13.38 -12.49 -42.15
CA GLN A 243 12.06 -11.94 -41.83
C GLN A 243 11.59 -10.92 -42.88
N LEU A 244 12.50 -10.11 -43.41
CA LEU A 244 12.26 -9.23 -44.58
C LEU A 244 11.92 -10.00 -45.87
N GLN A 245 12.15 -11.32 -45.95
CA GLN A 245 11.67 -12.16 -47.06
C GLN A 245 10.27 -12.76 -46.82
N GLN A 246 9.76 -12.77 -45.58
CA GLN A 246 8.41 -13.28 -45.27
C GLN A 246 7.34 -12.18 -45.31
N ASP A 247 7.66 -10.97 -44.85
CA ASP A 247 6.69 -9.86 -44.71
C ASP A 247 6.19 -9.28 -46.05
N GLN A 248 6.72 -9.72 -47.20
CA GLN A 248 6.18 -9.35 -48.52
C GLN A 248 4.88 -10.09 -48.91
N ASN A 249 4.42 -11.09 -48.14
CA ASN A 249 3.48 -12.08 -48.66
C ASN A 249 2.34 -12.52 -47.71
N GLN A 250 1.82 -11.62 -46.86
CA GLN A 250 0.54 -11.86 -46.18
C GLN A 250 -0.19 -10.59 -45.74
N SER A 251 -1.50 -10.54 -45.98
CA SER A 251 -2.42 -9.50 -45.52
C SER A 251 -3.69 -10.13 -44.96
N VAL A 252 -3.96 -9.96 -43.66
CA VAL A 252 -5.17 -10.48 -42.98
C VAL A 252 -5.71 -9.40 -42.03
N SER A 253 -7.03 -9.37 -41.86
CA SER A 253 -7.79 -8.29 -41.20
C SER A 253 -7.84 -8.40 -39.67
N ALA A 254 -8.01 -7.25 -39.02
CA ALA A 254 -8.21 -7.15 -37.57
C ALA A 254 -9.70 -7.29 -37.18
N SER A 255 -10.00 -8.09 -36.14
CA SER A 255 -11.27 -8.04 -35.41
C SER A 255 -11.15 -8.68 -34.02
N SER A 256 -12.06 -8.32 -33.11
CA SER A 256 -12.20 -8.79 -31.72
C SER A 256 -11.09 -8.42 -30.72
N VAL A 257 -11.42 -7.57 -29.75
CA VAL A 257 -10.65 -7.32 -28.51
C VAL A 257 -11.65 -7.05 -27.37
N SER A 258 -11.72 -7.92 -26.36
CA SER A 258 -12.42 -7.63 -25.10
C SER A 258 -12.10 -8.66 -24.00
N SER A 259 -11.29 -8.25 -23.01
CA SER A 259 -11.20 -8.78 -21.62
C SER A 259 -10.06 -8.02 -20.92
N SER A 260 -10.31 -7.09 -19.99
CA SER A 260 -10.80 -7.28 -18.60
C SER A 260 -9.69 -7.63 -17.59
N PHE A 261 -9.01 -6.59 -17.12
CA PHE A 261 -8.39 -6.41 -15.79
C PHE A 261 -7.87 -7.64 -15.02
N LEU A 262 -6.65 -8.08 -15.34
CA LEU A 262 -5.52 -7.85 -14.42
C LEU A 262 -4.15 -7.86 -15.14
N ALA A 263 -3.91 -6.83 -15.96
CA ALA A 263 -2.58 -6.39 -16.38
C ALA A 263 -2.69 -5.03 -17.09
N ILE A 264 -2.09 -3.98 -16.52
CA ILE A 264 -1.35 -3.04 -17.38
C ILE A 264 -0.05 -3.79 -17.69
N PRO A 265 0.24 -4.19 -18.94
CA PRO A 265 1.35 -5.09 -19.19
C PRO A 265 2.69 -4.39 -18.98
N ALA A 266 3.41 -4.80 -17.94
CA ALA A 266 4.85 -4.56 -17.77
C ALA A 266 5.72 -5.32 -18.81
N ASP A 267 5.16 -5.60 -19.99
CA ASP A 267 5.83 -6.09 -21.19
C ASP A 267 5.68 -5.14 -22.40
N ARG A 268 4.71 -4.20 -22.43
CA ARG A 268 4.54 -3.26 -23.56
C ARG A 268 5.25 -1.92 -23.38
N ALA A 269 5.37 -1.41 -22.15
CA ALA A 269 6.18 -0.22 -21.85
C ALA A 269 7.71 -0.45 -21.91
N TYR A 270 8.15 -1.67 -22.25
CA TYR A 270 9.56 -2.08 -22.23
C TYR A 270 10.14 -2.49 -23.59
N HIS A 271 9.40 -2.29 -24.67
CA HIS A 271 9.96 -2.47 -26.02
C HIS A 271 10.88 -1.29 -26.39
N ASN A 272 12.13 -1.42 -25.91
CA ASN A 272 13.32 -0.70 -26.34
C ASN A 272 13.46 0.77 -25.90
N PRO A 273 13.90 1.04 -24.65
CA PRO A 273 14.33 2.38 -24.21
C PRO A 273 15.40 3.00 -25.11
N GLN A 274 16.26 2.20 -25.75
CA GLN A 274 17.22 2.71 -26.73
C GLN A 274 16.55 3.29 -27.99
N GLN A 275 15.36 2.83 -28.39
CA GLN A 275 14.62 3.43 -29.52
C GLN A 275 14.08 4.82 -29.16
N ALA A 276 13.48 4.97 -27.97
CA ALA A 276 13.08 6.28 -27.46
C ALA A 276 14.30 7.22 -27.36
N LEU A 277 15.38 6.77 -26.72
CA LEU A 277 16.64 7.52 -26.62
C LEU A 277 17.23 7.89 -27.99
N THR A 278 17.10 7.04 -29.01
CA THR A 278 17.62 7.33 -30.37
C THR A 278 16.82 8.45 -31.05
N ILE A 279 15.49 8.46 -30.91
CA ILE A 279 14.62 9.52 -31.44
C ILE A 279 14.88 10.85 -30.70
N ILE A 280 15.03 10.79 -29.36
CA ILE A 280 15.28 11.95 -28.49
C ILE A 280 16.70 12.53 -28.71
N ALA A 281 17.71 11.70 -28.94
CA ALA A 281 19.09 12.16 -29.16
C ALA A 281 19.24 12.98 -30.46
N ALA A 282 18.36 12.78 -31.44
CA ALA A 282 18.38 13.53 -32.71
C ALA A 282 17.96 15.00 -32.53
N SER A 283 17.05 15.32 -31.59
CA SER A 283 16.64 16.69 -31.28
C SER A 283 17.50 17.36 -30.21
N ALA A 284 18.10 16.59 -29.29
CA ALA A 284 18.85 17.10 -28.13
C ALA A 284 20.00 18.05 -28.50
N ASN A 285 20.83 17.70 -29.48
CA ASN A 285 22.15 18.30 -29.66
C ASN A 285 22.13 19.83 -29.84
N ALA A 286 21.16 20.38 -30.58
CA ALA A 286 21.05 21.82 -30.80
C ALA A 286 20.58 22.59 -29.55
N ALA A 287 19.64 22.02 -28.78
CA ALA A 287 19.17 22.62 -27.53
C ALA A 287 20.25 22.57 -26.45
N VAL A 288 20.98 21.46 -26.37
CA VAL A 288 22.03 21.21 -25.37
C VAL A 288 23.27 22.04 -25.64
N GLN A 289 23.69 22.22 -26.90
CA GLN A 289 24.79 23.12 -27.22
C GLN A 289 24.43 24.57 -26.84
N LYS A 290 23.25 25.05 -27.27
CA LYS A 290 22.72 26.37 -26.91
C LYS A 290 22.53 26.58 -25.40
N ALA A 291 22.41 25.49 -24.63
CA ALA A 291 22.41 25.51 -23.17
C ALA A 291 23.83 25.57 -22.57
N ARG A 292 24.77 24.76 -23.06
CA ARG A 292 26.20 24.84 -22.67
C ARG A 292 26.79 26.23 -22.93
N ASP A 293 26.48 26.81 -24.08
CA ASP A 293 26.89 28.17 -24.49
C ASP A 293 26.38 29.26 -23.51
N ARG A 294 25.33 28.97 -22.73
CA ARG A 294 24.78 29.85 -21.68
C ARG A 294 25.27 29.49 -20.28
N ALA A 295 25.32 28.21 -19.97
CA ALA A 295 25.65 27.70 -18.64
C ALA A 295 27.11 27.98 -18.23
N ALA A 296 28.01 28.10 -19.22
CA ALA A 296 29.40 28.53 -19.04
C ALA A 296 29.55 29.88 -18.30
N ALA A 297 28.51 30.72 -18.27
CA ALA A 297 28.50 31.99 -17.54
C ALA A 297 28.03 31.88 -16.07
N SER A 298 27.51 30.72 -15.62
CA SER A 298 26.84 30.59 -14.32
C SER A 298 27.70 30.04 -13.17
N GLY A 299 28.78 29.32 -13.48
CA GLY A 299 29.67 28.69 -12.49
C GLY A 299 29.06 27.58 -11.60
N SER A 300 27.75 27.36 -11.63
CA SER A 300 27.02 26.52 -10.66
C SER A 300 27.07 25.01 -10.91
N GLY A 301 27.42 24.59 -12.13
CA GLY A 301 27.28 23.20 -12.58
C GLY A 301 25.84 22.74 -12.84
N ILE A 302 24.83 23.60 -12.63
CA ILE A 302 23.41 23.35 -12.95
C ILE A 302 23.05 24.14 -14.20
N MET A 303 22.40 23.50 -15.18
CA MET A 303 22.00 24.17 -16.44
C MET A 303 20.50 24.46 -16.49
N GLU A 304 20.13 25.70 -16.81
CA GLU A 304 18.73 26.10 -16.97
C GLU A 304 18.15 25.62 -18.31
N PHE A 305 17.07 24.84 -18.26
CA PHE A 305 16.18 24.61 -19.38
C PHE A 305 15.17 25.75 -19.48
N VAL A 306 15.13 26.39 -20.64
CA VAL A 306 14.20 27.47 -20.97
C VAL A 306 13.26 26.96 -22.07
N PRO A 307 11.95 26.79 -21.79
CA PRO A 307 10.95 26.42 -22.79
C PRO A 307 10.90 27.40 -23.97
N ASP A 308 10.29 26.97 -25.08
CA ASP A 308 10.19 27.75 -26.32
C ASP A 308 9.56 29.15 -26.07
N PRO A 309 10.32 30.25 -26.21
CA PRO A 309 9.81 31.59 -25.93
C PRO A 309 8.77 32.06 -26.96
N THR A 310 8.59 31.35 -28.07
CA THR A 310 7.50 31.60 -29.02
C THR A 310 6.18 30.96 -28.60
N LYS A 311 6.20 30.08 -27.57
CA LYS A 311 5.04 29.37 -27.01
C LYS A 311 4.97 29.56 -25.49
N PRO A 312 4.78 30.80 -24.99
CA PRO A 312 4.73 31.07 -23.56
C PRO A 312 3.66 30.21 -22.86
N GLY A 313 4.03 29.61 -21.73
CA GLY A 313 3.15 28.72 -20.97
C GLY A 313 3.01 27.29 -21.53
N GLN A 314 3.77 26.89 -22.56
CA GLN A 314 3.83 25.50 -23.02
C GLN A 314 5.18 24.85 -22.66
N LEU A 315 5.11 23.61 -22.17
CA LEU A 315 6.28 22.75 -21.95
C LEU A 315 6.13 21.49 -22.82
N VAL A 316 7.08 21.30 -23.73
CA VAL A 316 7.15 20.11 -24.59
C VAL A 316 8.05 19.06 -23.91
N GLY A 317 7.44 17.94 -23.54
CA GLY A 317 8.07 16.87 -22.77
C GLY A 317 9.30 16.27 -23.44
N SER A 318 9.25 16.07 -24.77
CA SER A 318 10.39 15.61 -25.57
C SER A 318 11.63 16.49 -25.42
N ASP A 319 11.43 17.79 -25.27
CA ASP A 319 12.50 18.79 -25.33
C ASP A 319 13.20 18.88 -23.96
N LEU A 320 12.44 18.80 -22.88
CA LEU A 320 12.97 18.64 -21.51
C LEU A 320 13.69 17.29 -21.37
N THR A 321 13.09 16.21 -21.90
CA THR A 321 13.67 14.86 -21.91
C THR A 321 15.01 14.85 -22.66
N ALA A 322 15.08 15.52 -23.82
CA ALA A 322 16.28 15.64 -24.63
C ALA A 322 17.39 16.41 -23.90
N PHE A 323 17.04 17.49 -23.21
CA PHE A 323 17.96 18.25 -22.36
C PHE A 323 18.48 17.40 -21.19
N PHE A 324 17.60 16.75 -20.43
CA PHE A 324 17.97 15.86 -19.33
C PHE A 324 18.92 14.75 -19.80
N THR A 325 18.55 14.03 -20.87
CA THR A 325 19.30 12.89 -21.39
C THR A 325 20.76 13.24 -21.69
N ALA A 326 21.01 14.40 -22.29
CA ALA A 326 22.36 14.83 -22.66
C ALA A 326 23.17 15.42 -21.50
N THR A 327 22.54 15.72 -20.36
CA THR A 327 23.18 16.43 -19.23
C THR A 327 23.35 15.54 -18.00
N VAL A 328 22.43 14.60 -17.72
CA VAL A 328 22.63 13.58 -16.68
C VAL A 328 23.82 12.66 -16.97
N ASN A 329 24.07 12.41 -18.27
CA ASN A 329 25.20 11.60 -18.76
C ASN A 329 26.53 12.37 -18.83
N ASP A 330 26.54 13.68 -18.57
CA ASP A 330 27.75 14.51 -18.55
C ASP A 330 28.32 14.55 -17.11
N PRO A 331 29.55 14.06 -16.87
CA PRO A 331 30.14 14.05 -15.54
C PRO A 331 30.57 15.44 -15.04
N THR A 332 30.56 16.47 -15.91
CA THR A 332 30.87 17.87 -15.54
C THR A 332 29.65 18.69 -15.12
N ILE A 333 28.44 18.15 -15.35
CA ILE A 333 27.17 18.81 -15.04
C ILE A 333 26.55 18.13 -13.83
N ASN A 334 26.22 18.91 -12.80
CA ASN A 334 25.67 18.44 -11.52
C ASN A 334 24.14 18.56 -11.42
N GLY A 335 23.49 19.17 -12.40
CA GLY A 335 22.03 19.20 -12.46
C GLY A 335 21.46 19.98 -13.63
N MET A 336 20.14 20.04 -13.65
CA MET A 336 19.35 20.95 -14.47
C MET A 336 18.31 21.67 -13.64
N ARG A 337 17.87 22.84 -14.12
CA ARG A 337 16.73 23.56 -13.58
C ARG A 337 15.71 23.86 -14.66
N LEU A 338 14.44 23.55 -14.46
CA LEU A 338 13.35 24.12 -15.25
C LEU A 338 13.18 25.58 -14.82
N ARG A 339 13.18 26.52 -15.78
CA ARG A 339 12.81 27.92 -15.50
C ARG A 339 11.44 27.97 -14.79
N PRO A 340 11.30 28.68 -13.66
CA PRO A 340 10.02 28.76 -12.95
C PRO A 340 8.90 29.33 -13.84
N GLY A 341 7.70 28.74 -13.76
CA GLY A 341 6.56 29.17 -14.56
C GLY A 341 5.36 28.21 -14.52
N ASN A 342 4.23 28.68 -15.04
CA ASN A 342 3.02 27.87 -15.20
C ASN A 342 2.99 27.28 -16.61
N TYR A 343 2.93 25.95 -16.70
CA TYR A 343 3.10 25.22 -17.96
C TYR A 343 1.96 24.23 -18.20
N SER A 344 1.28 24.38 -19.34
CA SER A 344 0.57 23.27 -19.98
C SER A 344 1.62 22.33 -20.56
N VAL A 345 1.62 21.07 -20.10
CA VAL A 345 2.65 20.08 -20.45
C VAL A 345 2.08 19.10 -21.47
N ASN A 346 2.70 19.06 -22.66
CA ASN A 346 2.41 18.07 -23.69
C ASN A 346 3.57 17.07 -23.77
N ALA A 347 3.28 15.78 -23.89
CA ALA A 347 4.29 14.71 -23.93
C ALA A 347 5.28 14.79 -25.12
N GLY A 348 5.05 15.62 -26.15
CA GLY A 348 5.97 15.80 -27.27
C GLY A 348 6.17 14.55 -28.13
N GLY A 349 5.19 13.63 -28.14
CA GLY A 349 5.29 12.33 -28.80
C GLY A 349 5.84 11.20 -27.92
N ASN A 350 6.20 11.46 -26.65
CA ASN A 350 6.46 10.39 -25.70
C ASN A 350 5.16 9.55 -25.48
N PRO A 351 5.23 8.21 -25.53
CA PRO A 351 4.04 7.36 -25.39
C PRO A 351 3.51 7.25 -23.95
N ASP A 352 4.40 7.26 -22.95
CA ASP A 352 4.11 6.76 -21.58
C ASP A 352 4.00 7.85 -20.52
N ALA A 353 4.64 9.01 -20.73
CA ALA A 353 4.69 10.11 -19.76
C ALA A 353 4.77 11.50 -20.40
N HIS A 354 4.37 12.52 -19.65
CA HIS A 354 4.54 13.92 -20.02
C HIS A 354 6.00 14.37 -19.86
N LEU A 355 6.61 14.08 -18.72
CA LEU A 355 8.03 14.34 -18.46
C LEU A 355 8.76 13.00 -18.28
N PHE A 356 9.82 12.78 -19.06
CA PHE A 356 10.56 11.51 -19.08
C PHE A 356 12.04 11.74 -18.74
N PHE A 357 12.56 10.88 -17.87
CA PHE A 357 13.90 10.98 -17.31
C PHE A 357 14.62 9.62 -17.47
N PRO A 358 15.06 9.28 -18.70
CA PRO A 358 15.78 8.05 -18.97
C PRO A 358 17.29 8.20 -18.70
N CYS A 359 17.83 7.35 -17.84
CA CYS A 359 19.27 7.25 -17.62
C CYS A 359 19.89 6.05 -18.37
N ASN A 360 21.22 6.02 -18.47
CA ASN A 360 21.93 4.94 -19.16
C ASN A 360 22.29 3.81 -18.18
N PRO A 361 21.69 2.60 -18.26
CA PRO A 361 21.97 1.50 -17.33
C PRO A 361 23.42 0.98 -17.44
N ARG A 362 24.11 1.21 -18.56
CA ARG A 362 25.51 0.82 -18.77
C ARG A 362 26.51 1.85 -18.24
N ASN A 363 26.05 3.08 -17.99
CA ASN A 363 26.85 4.19 -17.49
C ASN A 363 26.09 4.87 -16.33
N ARG A 364 25.73 4.09 -15.30
CA ARG A 364 25.03 4.59 -14.12
C ARG A 364 25.88 5.67 -13.44
N ARG A 365 25.26 6.82 -13.19
CA ARG A 365 25.91 7.99 -12.61
C ARG A 365 26.33 7.70 -11.17
N ARG A 366 27.57 8.04 -10.82
CA ARG A 366 28.16 7.82 -9.49
C ARG A 366 28.07 9.04 -8.56
N THR A 367 28.00 10.23 -9.13
CA THR A 367 27.77 11.50 -8.42
C THR A 367 26.28 11.86 -8.45
N PRO A 368 25.78 12.66 -7.48
CA PRO A 368 24.43 13.20 -7.55
C PRO A 368 24.15 13.98 -8.83
N TYR A 369 22.86 14.09 -9.17
CA TYR A 369 22.34 14.97 -10.21
C TYR A 369 20.95 15.49 -9.82
N THR A 370 20.81 16.81 -9.70
CA THR A 370 19.54 17.44 -9.29
C THR A 370 18.74 17.92 -10.50
N VAL A 371 17.44 17.62 -10.53
CA VAL A 371 16.43 18.18 -11.43
C VAL A 371 15.57 19.14 -10.60
N ASP A 372 15.92 20.42 -10.63
CA ASP A 372 15.22 21.48 -9.92
C ASP A 372 14.01 21.97 -10.72
N LEU A 373 12.81 21.83 -10.15
CA LEU A 373 11.53 22.27 -10.73
C LEU A 373 10.92 23.45 -9.96
N SER A 374 11.66 24.01 -8.99
CA SER A 374 11.15 24.93 -7.97
C SER A 374 10.48 26.19 -8.55
N GLY A 375 9.24 26.44 -8.09
CA GLY A 375 8.42 27.57 -8.52
C GLY A 375 7.66 27.33 -9.83
N SER A 376 7.43 26.06 -10.21
CA SER A 376 6.67 25.70 -11.40
C SER A 376 5.28 25.13 -11.07
N THR A 377 4.32 25.37 -11.98
CA THR A 377 3.03 24.66 -12.02
C THR A 377 2.95 23.85 -13.30
N LEU A 378 2.61 22.56 -13.21
CA LEU A 378 2.62 21.62 -14.34
C LEU A 378 1.21 21.04 -14.58
N VAL A 379 0.58 21.40 -15.69
CA VAL A 379 -0.77 20.94 -16.07
C VAL A 379 -0.67 19.86 -17.15
N PHE A 380 -0.84 18.61 -16.76
CA PHE A 380 -0.72 17.42 -17.62
C PHE A 380 -1.97 17.23 -18.49
N GLN A 381 -1.80 17.25 -19.81
CA GLN A 381 -2.91 17.35 -20.77
C GLN A 381 -3.61 16.01 -21.07
N ASP A 382 -2.94 14.86 -20.93
CA ASP A 382 -3.48 13.54 -21.28
C ASP A 382 -3.35 12.53 -20.13
N ILE A 383 -4.44 12.29 -19.39
CA ILE A 383 -4.51 11.30 -18.30
C ILE A 383 -4.05 9.88 -18.66
N LYS A 384 -3.94 9.53 -19.94
CA LYS A 384 -3.40 8.23 -20.39
C LYS A 384 -1.87 8.14 -20.30
N LYS A 385 -1.19 9.25 -19.96
CA LYS A 385 0.27 9.33 -19.79
C LYS A 385 0.60 9.80 -18.37
N SER A 386 1.64 9.22 -17.80
CA SER A 386 2.08 9.56 -16.44
C SER A 386 2.54 11.02 -16.38
N GLY A 387 2.49 11.65 -15.21
CA GLY A 387 3.09 12.99 -15.04
C GLY A 387 4.60 12.93 -15.26
N PHE A 388 5.26 12.05 -14.51
CA PHE A 388 6.69 11.80 -14.54
C PHE A 388 6.97 10.30 -14.78
N SER A 389 8.02 9.99 -15.54
CA SER A 389 8.57 8.63 -15.67
C SER A 389 10.10 8.68 -15.59
N ILE A 390 10.68 7.99 -14.59
CA ILE A 390 12.11 7.95 -14.28
C ILE A 390 12.59 6.51 -14.46
N VAL A 391 13.54 6.30 -15.37
CA VAL A 391 13.93 4.95 -15.82
C VAL A 391 15.43 4.73 -15.70
N GLU A 392 15.81 3.70 -14.94
CA GLU A 392 17.17 3.16 -14.78
C GLU A 392 18.20 4.18 -14.23
N CYS A 393 17.70 5.24 -13.58
CA CYS A 393 18.51 6.27 -12.96
C CYS A 393 19.16 5.83 -11.64
N ALA A 394 20.31 6.43 -11.37
CA ALA A 394 21.06 6.23 -10.13
C ALA A 394 21.55 7.59 -9.63
N ASN A 395 21.37 7.88 -8.33
CA ASN A 395 21.78 9.15 -7.70
C ASN A 395 21.18 10.40 -8.39
N VAL A 396 19.88 10.36 -8.68
CA VAL A 396 19.14 11.49 -9.29
C VAL A 396 18.09 12.00 -8.30
N GLU A 397 18.00 13.31 -8.14
CA GLU A 397 17.02 13.96 -7.27
C GLU A 397 16.09 14.82 -8.10
N ILE A 398 14.76 14.66 -7.96
CA ILE A 398 13.76 15.55 -8.57
C ILE A 398 13.13 16.34 -7.44
N VAL A 399 13.33 17.67 -7.46
CA VAL A 399 13.05 18.54 -6.30
C VAL A 399 12.15 19.72 -6.65
N GLY A 400 11.19 19.99 -5.77
CA GLY A 400 10.35 21.19 -5.77
C GLY A 400 10.81 22.27 -4.78
N PRO A 401 9.96 23.27 -4.47
CA PRO A 401 8.49 23.19 -4.52
C PRO A 401 7.92 23.28 -5.94
N VAL A 402 7.13 22.28 -6.33
CA VAL A 402 6.44 22.21 -7.63
C VAL A 402 5.03 21.66 -7.45
N THR A 403 4.04 22.27 -8.11
CA THR A 403 2.65 21.81 -8.11
C THR A 403 2.30 21.19 -9.45
N ALA A 404 1.70 20.00 -9.47
CA ALA A 404 1.38 19.30 -10.72
C ALA A 404 0.00 18.61 -10.67
N TYR A 405 -0.76 18.68 -11.76
CA TYR A 405 -2.10 18.08 -11.83
C TYR A 405 -2.53 17.78 -13.26
N HIS A 406 -3.47 16.85 -13.44
CA HIS A 406 -4.11 16.64 -14.74
C HIS A 406 -5.12 17.74 -15.05
N ASP A 407 -5.24 18.08 -16.33
CA ASP A 407 -6.17 19.10 -16.82
C ASP A 407 -7.60 18.91 -16.25
N LEU A 408 -8.19 20.00 -15.75
CA LEU A 408 -9.47 19.97 -15.03
C LEU A 408 -10.67 19.72 -15.96
N TYR A 409 -10.51 19.88 -17.27
CA TYR A 409 -11.49 19.40 -18.26
C TYR A 409 -11.32 17.92 -18.59
N ASN A 410 -10.29 17.27 -18.02
CA ASN A 410 -9.89 15.89 -18.30
C ASN A 410 -9.74 15.04 -17.02
N LEU A 411 -10.48 15.32 -15.95
CA LEU A 411 -10.36 14.63 -14.64
C LEU A 411 -10.45 13.10 -14.72
N PRO A 412 -9.57 12.34 -14.04
CA PRO A 412 -9.52 10.88 -14.15
C PRO A 412 -10.61 10.14 -13.33
N PHE A 413 -11.48 10.86 -12.63
CA PHE A 413 -12.65 10.35 -11.92
C PHE A 413 -13.86 11.24 -12.19
N THR A 414 -15.03 10.79 -11.73
CA THR A 414 -16.28 11.55 -11.77
C THR A 414 -16.96 11.48 -10.40
N GLN A 415 -17.73 12.51 -10.03
CA GLN A 415 -18.41 12.57 -8.74
C GLN A 415 -19.79 13.21 -8.82
N GLY A 416 -20.64 12.92 -7.84
CA GLY A 416 -21.99 13.47 -7.76
C GLY A 416 -22.65 13.29 -6.41
N SER A 417 -23.85 13.86 -6.25
CA SER A 417 -24.66 13.74 -5.03
C SER A 417 -25.79 12.73 -5.21
N ILE A 418 -26.09 11.95 -4.17
CA ILE A 418 -27.25 11.07 -4.13
C ILE A 418 -28.53 11.91 -3.96
N THR A 419 -29.40 11.87 -4.97
CA THR A 419 -30.63 12.68 -5.07
C THR A 419 -31.94 11.88 -4.94
N ALA A 420 -31.89 10.55 -5.03
CA ALA A 420 -32.97 9.66 -4.61
C ALA A 420 -32.41 8.27 -4.23
N ILE A 421 -33.09 7.58 -3.32
CA ILE A 421 -32.73 6.24 -2.83
C ILE A 421 -33.99 5.36 -2.89
N THR A 422 -33.87 4.17 -3.45
CA THR A 422 -34.81 3.06 -3.28
C THR A 422 -34.14 2.00 -2.43
N ASN A 423 -34.74 1.61 -1.31
CA ASN A 423 -34.20 0.58 -0.41
C ASN A 423 -35.30 -0.44 -0.07
N ASP A 424 -35.76 -1.16 -1.10
CA ASP A 424 -36.84 -2.14 -0.99
C ASP A 424 -36.51 -3.39 -1.81
N SER A 425 -36.63 -4.55 -1.17
CA SER A 425 -36.53 -5.89 -1.77
C SER A 425 -37.38 -6.12 -3.03
N ALA A 426 -38.55 -5.47 -3.17
CA ALA A 426 -39.43 -5.66 -4.32
C ALA A 426 -39.06 -4.78 -5.53
N HIS A 427 -38.44 -3.62 -5.29
CA HIS A 427 -38.06 -2.65 -6.34
C HIS A 427 -36.55 -2.58 -6.60
N GLY A 428 -35.76 -3.29 -5.80
CA GLY A 428 -34.29 -3.28 -5.84
C GLY A 428 -33.68 -2.11 -5.06
N TYR A 429 -32.41 -2.29 -4.70
CA TYR A 429 -31.62 -1.30 -4.00
C TYR A 429 -31.01 -0.34 -5.03
N THR A 430 -31.45 0.91 -5.10
CA THR A 430 -30.96 1.85 -6.11
C THR A 430 -30.63 3.23 -5.56
N TRP A 431 -29.57 3.85 -6.09
CA TRP A 431 -29.23 5.25 -5.86
C TRP A 431 -29.37 6.01 -7.18
N THR A 432 -30.00 7.19 -7.15
CA THR A 432 -29.99 8.13 -8.28
C THR A 432 -29.01 9.26 -7.98
N VAL A 433 -27.89 9.25 -8.67
CA VAL A 433 -26.82 10.25 -8.52
C VAL A 433 -26.98 11.33 -9.57
N GLN A 434 -26.91 12.59 -9.15
CA GLN A 434 -26.69 13.73 -10.06
C GLN A 434 -25.20 14.03 -10.08
N ILE A 435 -24.58 13.93 -11.26
CA ILE A 435 -23.16 14.23 -11.44
C ILE A 435 -22.95 15.74 -11.40
N HIS A 436 -21.89 16.16 -10.72
CA HIS A 436 -21.53 17.57 -10.56
C HIS A 436 -21.01 18.16 -11.87
N ASP A 437 -21.16 19.47 -12.05
CA ASP A 437 -20.68 20.14 -13.26
C ASP A 437 -19.16 20.07 -13.40
N GLY A 438 -18.66 20.05 -14.64
CA GLY A 438 -17.24 19.86 -14.98
C GLY A 438 -16.72 18.41 -14.84
N PHE A 439 -17.45 17.49 -14.21
CA PHE A 439 -17.02 16.09 -14.08
C PHE A 439 -17.47 15.23 -15.27
N PRO A 440 -16.60 14.32 -15.78
CA PRO A 440 -16.88 13.55 -16.99
C PRO A 440 -17.98 12.50 -16.76
N THR A 441 -18.86 12.29 -17.74
CA THR A 441 -19.95 11.31 -17.65
C THR A 441 -19.86 10.21 -18.70
N ASP A 442 -19.64 10.58 -19.95
CA ASP A 442 -19.57 9.67 -21.10
C ASP A 442 -18.52 8.56 -20.88
N ARG A 443 -17.26 8.95 -20.69
CA ARG A 443 -16.12 8.03 -20.57
C ARG A 443 -16.09 7.20 -19.29
N LEU A 444 -16.79 7.60 -18.23
CA LEU A 444 -16.79 6.89 -16.93
C LEU A 444 -18.15 6.31 -16.52
N MET A 445 -19.24 6.59 -17.24
CA MET A 445 -20.54 5.95 -17.00
C MET A 445 -20.89 4.92 -18.06
N ASP A 446 -20.54 5.18 -19.32
CA ASP A 446 -21.04 4.40 -20.45
C ASP A 446 -20.04 3.29 -20.84
N HIS A 447 -18.74 3.48 -20.56
CA HIS A 447 -17.67 2.47 -20.72
C HIS A 447 -17.40 1.72 -19.40
N LYS A 448 -17.32 0.37 -19.42
CA LYS A 448 -16.99 -0.46 -18.23
C LYS A 448 -15.50 -0.83 -18.15
N GLU A 449 -14.81 -0.73 -19.26
CA GLU A 449 -13.45 -1.20 -19.50
C GLU A 449 -12.35 -0.16 -19.18
N VAL A 450 -12.73 1.00 -18.64
CA VAL A 450 -11.82 2.11 -18.28
C VAL A 450 -12.04 2.64 -16.85
N ARG A 451 -12.76 1.89 -16.01
CA ARG A 451 -13.15 2.29 -14.65
C ARG A 451 -13.12 1.13 -13.66
N GLU A 452 -13.04 1.47 -12.38
CA GLU A 452 -13.22 0.51 -11.31
C GLU A 452 -14.69 0.19 -11.02
N GLY A 453 -14.91 -0.97 -10.39
CA GLY A 453 -16.24 -1.57 -10.21
C GLY A 453 -17.08 -1.04 -9.04
N TYR A 454 -16.63 0.00 -8.34
CA TYR A 454 -17.23 0.47 -7.09
C TYR A 454 -17.25 2.00 -6.95
N LEU A 455 -18.26 2.48 -6.23
CA LEU A 455 -18.42 3.88 -5.85
C LEU A 455 -17.86 4.06 -4.43
N ILE A 456 -17.09 5.13 -4.26
CA ILE A 456 -16.58 5.57 -2.97
C ILE A 456 -17.57 6.59 -2.41
N ARG A 457 -18.18 6.34 -1.24
CA ARG A 457 -19.18 7.21 -0.61
C ARG A 457 -18.55 8.10 0.46
N TYR A 458 -18.96 9.37 0.45
CA TYR A 458 -18.54 10.42 1.38
C TYR A 458 -19.78 11.04 2.03
N ASP A 459 -19.68 11.46 3.28
CA ASP A 459 -20.75 12.17 3.98
C ASP A 459 -20.93 13.59 3.40
N GLY A 460 -22.17 13.92 3.04
CA GLY A 460 -22.51 15.15 2.32
C GLY A 460 -22.31 16.47 3.07
N ALA A 461 -22.16 16.43 4.40
CA ALA A 461 -21.94 17.64 5.21
C ALA A 461 -20.46 17.89 5.51
N THR A 462 -19.64 16.84 5.51
CA THR A 462 -18.22 16.91 5.93
C THR A 462 -17.22 16.70 4.81
N GLY A 463 -17.61 16.07 3.70
CA GLY A 463 -16.70 15.68 2.61
C GLY A 463 -15.70 14.57 3.00
N LYS A 464 -15.82 14.00 4.20
CA LYS A 464 -15.05 12.84 4.65
C LYS A 464 -15.67 11.55 4.12
N LEU A 465 -14.88 10.48 4.04
CA LEU A 465 -15.39 9.14 3.90
C LEU A 465 -16.39 8.83 5.04
N ILE A 466 -17.38 8.02 4.73
CA ILE A 466 -18.35 7.54 5.71
C ILE A 466 -17.67 6.65 6.77
N ASP A 467 -18.10 6.76 8.02
CA ASP A 467 -17.88 5.71 9.02
C ASP A 467 -18.63 4.43 8.61
N ASN A 468 -18.20 3.27 9.14
CA ASN A 468 -18.75 1.95 8.79
C ASN A 468 -18.75 1.72 7.26
N TYR A 469 -17.68 2.16 6.59
CA TYR A 469 -17.55 2.17 5.13
C TYR A 469 -17.79 0.78 4.50
N TYR A 470 -18.50 0.75 3.38
CA TYR A 470 -18.72 -0.45 2.58
C TYR A 470 -18.57 -0.13 1.09
N ASP A 471 -17.77 -0.90 0.36
CA ASP A 471 -17.57 -0.69 -1.09
C ASP A 471 -18.86 -0.88 -1.88
N ALA A 472 -19.41 0.22 -2.38
CA ALA A 472 -20.67 0.23 -3.10
C ALA A 472 -20.47 -0.27 -4.54
N MET A 473 -20.60 -1.58 -4.74
CA MET A 473 -20.45 -2.25 -6.05
C MET A 473 -21.78 -2.34 -6.81
N PRO A 474 -22.07 -1.47 -7.80
CA PRO A 474 -23.29 -1.53 -8.59
C PRO A 474 -23.27 -2.71 -9.59
N SER A 475 -24.34 -3.50 -9.64
CA SER A 475 -24.54 -4.53 -10.65
C SER A 475 -24.96 -3.94 -12.01
N ALA A 476 -25.67 -2.81 -12.01
CA ALA A 476 -25.99 -2.05 -13.20
C ALA A 476 -25.91 -0.53 -12.98
N ILE A 477 -25.62 0.20 -14.05
CA ILE A 477 -25.59 1.66 -14.12
C ILE A 477 -26.41 2.05 -15.34
N THR A 478 -27.30 3.04 -15.22
CA THR A 478 -28.23 3.43 -16.30
C THR A 478 -28.46 4.94 -16.29
N LYS A 479 -28.30 5.59 -17.45
CA LYS A 479 -28.56 7.03 -17.61
C LYS A 479 -30.05 7.33 -17.48
N ILE A 480 -30.40 8.31 -16.65
CA ILE A 480 -31.78 8.79 -16.43
C ILE A 480 -32.00 10.14 -17.14
N SER A 481 -31.01 11.03 -17.09
CA SER A 481 -31.01 12.30 -17.80
C SER A 481 -29.62 12.65 -18.32
N SER A 482 -29.58 13.40 -19.42
CA SER A 482 -28.36 14.03 -19.95
C SER A 482 -28.17 15.47 -19.48
N SER A 483 -29.22 16.13 -18.93
CA SER A 483 -29.14 17.50 -18.42
C SER A 483 -30.16 17.74 -17.28
N PRO A 484 -29.70 18.08 -16.05
CA PRO A 484 -28.36 17.77 -15.57
C PRO A 484 -28.10 16.25 -15.67
N PRO A 485 -26.84 15.80 -15.80
CA PRO A 485 -26.51 14.39 -15.93
C PRO A 485 -26.93 13.61 -14.68
N LYS A 486 -27.83 12.63 -14.85
CA LYS A 486 -28.31 11.75 -13.77
C LYS A 486 -28.19 10.28 -14.15
N TYR A 487 -27.71 9.47 -13.22
CA TYR A 487 -27.49 8.04 -13.40
C TYR A 487 -28.08 7.25 -12.23
N ARG A 488 -28.76 6.14 -12.54
CA ARG A 488 -29.23 5.15 -11.57
C ARG A 488 -28.16 4.08 -11.40
N PHE A 489 -27.80 3.81 -10.16
CA PHE A 489 -26.93 2.72 -9.74
C PHE A 489 -27.81 1.68 -9.06
N LEU A 490 -27.78 0.44 -9.55
CA LEU A 490 -28.49 -0.71 -8.98
C LEU A 490 -27.51 -1.56 -8.19
N PHE A 491 -27.89 -1.96 -6.97
CA PHE A 491 -27.12 -2.80 -6.08
C PHE A 491 -27.89 -4.10 -5.77
N ASN A 492 -27.16 -5.18 -5.52
CA ASN A 492 -27.75 -6.48 -5.19
C ASN A 492 -28.08 -6.64 -3.70
N ILE A 493 -27.66 -5.68 -2.87
CA ILE A 493 -27.85 -5.64 -1.40
C ILE A 493 -28.25 -4.23 -0.97
N ALA A 494 -28.95 -4.13 0.17
CA ALA A 494 -29.06 -2.88 0.90
C ALA A 494 -27.65 -2.47 1.39
N LEU A 495 -27.29 -1.21 1.20
CA LEU A 495 -26.03 -0.65 1.70
C LEU A 495 -26.32 0.23 2.93
N PRO A 496 -25.53 0.13 4.01
CA PRO A 496 -25.84 0.79 5.28
C PRO A 496 -25.68 2.32 5.21
N ASP A 497 -26.50 2.99 6.02
CA ASP A 497 -26.38 4.41 6.43
C ASP A 497 -26.30 5.45 5.30
N VAL A 498 -26.80 5.11 4.10
CA VAL A 498 -26.84 6.01 2.94
C VAL A 498 -27.91 7.08 3.07
N LYS A 499 -27.54 8.34 2.84
CA LYS A 499 -28.39 9.53 2.99
C LYS A 499 -28.63 10.22 1.65
N LEU A 500 -29.70 11.01 1.56
CA LEU A 500 -29.82 12.00 0.49
C LEU A 500 -28.80 13.12 0.75
N GLY A 501 -28.10 13.55 -0.29
CA GLY A 501 -27.00 14.51 -0.18
C GLY A 501 -25.62 13.88 0.05
N ASP A 502 -25.51 12.59 0.39
CA ASP A 502 -24.22 11.87 0.38
C ASP A 502 -23.56 12.02 -0.99
N LEU A 503 -22.24 12.23 -0.98
CA LEU A 503 -21.45 12.37 -2.21
C LEU A 503 -20.86 11.01 -2.59
N VAL A 504 -20.68 10.79 -3.89
CA VAL A 504 -20.03 9.58 -4.41
C VAL A 504 -19.01 9.93 -5.47
N ALA A 505 -17.88 9.23 -5.46
CA ALA A 505 -16.88 9.27 -6.52
C ALA A 505 -16.75 7.91 -7.22
N LEU A 506 -16.57 7.91 -8.54
CA LEU A 506 -16.34 6.75 -9.39
C LEU A 506 -15.03 6.94 -10.15
N ARG A 507 -14.10 5.99 -9.96
CA ARG A 507 -12.72 6.08 -10.44
C ARG A 507 -12.56 5.53 -11.85
N GLY A 508 -11.84 6.26 -12.69
CA GLY A 508 -11.24 5.71 -13.90
C GLY A 508 -9.99 4.88 -13.60
N ILE A 509 -9.44 4.22 -14.61
CA ILE A 509 -8.15 3.51 -14.54
C ILE A 509 -7.25 4.10 -15.62
N TYR A 510 -6.31 4.94 -15.18
CA TYR A 510 -5.49 5.81 -16.04
C TYR A 510 -4.01 5.76 -15.61
N ALA A 511 -3.19 6.76 -15.95
CA ALA A 511 -1.76 6.75 -15.68
C ALA A 511 -1.37 7.30 -14.29
N HIS A 512 -0.14 6.99 -13.87
CA HIS A 512 0.41 7.34 -12.55
C HIS A 512 0.85 8.81 -12.47
N GLY A 513 0.99 9.34 -11.25
CA GLY A 513 1.60 10.66 -11.04
C GLY A 513 3.08 10.63 -11.40
N ILE A 514 3.80 9.74 -10.74
CA ILE A 514 5.24 9.55 -10.83
C ILE A 514 5.52 8.04 -10.92
N MET A 515 6.19 7.60 -12.00
CA MET A 515 6.62 6.22 -12.17
C MET A 515 8.15 6.14 -12.08
N LEU A 516 8.67 5.41 -11.10
CA LEU A 516 10.07 5.00 -11.03
C LEU A 516 10.22 3.57 -11.55
N THR A 517 11.37 3.29 -12.15
CA THR A 517 11.67 1.98 -12.75
C THR A 517 13.15 1.67 -12.65
N ARG A 518 13.49 0.57 -11.98
CA ARG A 518 14.88 0.07 -11.80
C ARG A 518 15.85 1.15 -11.29
N CYS A 519 15.30 2.08 -10.50
CA CYS A 519 15.98 3.26 -9.98
C CYS A 519 16.70 2.96 -8.66
N VAL A 520 17.84 3.60 -8.44
CA VAL A 520 18.72 3.35 -7.28
C VAL A 520 19.11 4.66 -6.63
N ASN A 521 18.79 4.84 -5.34
CA ASN A 521 19.05 6.08 -4.61
C ASN A 521 18.52 7.31 -5.40
N VAL A 522 17.27 7.24 -5.86
CA VAL A 522 16.56 8.35 -6.49
C VAL A 522 15.66 9.03 -5.46
N THR A 523 15.78 10.35 -5.34
CA THR A 523 14.96 11.17 -4.42
C THR A 523 13.86 11.88 -5.20
N ILE A 524 12.63 11.79 -4.73
CA ILE A 524 11.49 12.61 -5.15
C ILE A 524 11.08 13.47 -3.95
N ALA A 525 11.23 14.79 -4.05
CA ALA A 525 11.01 15.67 -2.90
C ALA A 525 10.26 16.97 -3.20
N ASN A 526 9.43 17.40 -2.25
CA ASN A 526 8.67 18.65 -2.29
C ASN A 526 7.79 18.81 -3.55
N ILE A 527 7.19 17.71 -4.02
CA ILE A 527 6.21 17.71 -5.10
C ILE A 527 4.81 17.70 -4.50
N THR A 528 3.96 18.65 -4.91
CA THR A 528 2.51 18.64 -4.64
C THR A 528 1.78 18.12 -5.87
N MET A 529 0.99 17.06 -5.75
CA MET A 529 0.16 16.53 -6.84
C MET A 529 -1.34 16.50 -6.51
N HIS A 530 -2.15 16.76 -7.55
CA HIS A 530 -3.60 16.65 -7.50
C HIS A 530 -4.17 15.82 -8.67
N ASN A 531 -5.31 15.19 -8.41
CA ASN A 531 -6.16 14.51 -9.40
C ASN A 531 -5.39 13.51 -10.29
N VAL A 532 -4.73 12.54 -9.67
CA VAL A 532 -3.87 11.53 -10.31
C VAL A 532 -4.68 10.34 -10.86
N GLY A 533 -4.29 9.85 -12.05
CA GLY A 533 -5.06 8.86 -12.82
C GLY A 533 -5.04 7.41 -12.28
N MET A 534 -4.03 7.06 -11.49
CA MET A 534 -3.91 5.82 -10.74
C MET A 534 -3.09 6.12 -9.47
N PHE A 535 -1.97 5.44 -9.22
CA PHE A 535 -1.08 5.69 -8.08
C PHE A 535 -0.39 7.06 -8.19
N PHE A 536 -0.19 7.78 -7.07
CA PHE A 536 0.62 9.01 -7.05
C PHE A 536 2.09 8.71 -7.33
N VAL A 537 2.68 7.76 -6.61
CA VAL A 537 4.00 7.19 -6.89
C VAL A 537 3.85 5.70 -7.12
N ILE A 538 4.50 5.17 -8.16
CA ILE A 538 4.83 3.74 -8.22
C ILE A 538 6.33 3.53 -8.48
N ASP A 539 6.99 2.72 -7.66
CA ASP A 539 8.41 2.38 -7.75
C ASP A 539 8.60 0.90 -8.09
N TRP A 540 8.87 0.61 -9.36
CA TRP A 540 9.12 -0.73 -9.86
C TRP A 540 10.60 -1.11 -9.74
N SER A 541 10.91 -2.10 -8.91
CA SER A 541 12.27 -2.63 -8.72
C SER A 541 13.29 -1.58 -8.26
N GLY A 542 12.90 -0.78 -7.26
CA GLY A 542 13.75 0.22 -6.64
C GLY A 542 14.89 -0.34 -5.77
N TYR A 543 15.79 0.54 -5.36
CA TYR A 543 16.81 0.29 -4.34
C TYR A 543 17.03 1.58 -3.55
N GLY A 544 16.48 1.68 -2.34
CA GLY A 544 16.67 2.84 -1.47
C GLY A 544 16.19 4.18 -2.06
N ASN A 545 15.13 4.15 -2.87
CA ASN A 545 14.53 5.37 -3.40
C ASN A 545 13.80 6.13 -2.28
N ARG A 546 13.81 7.45 -2.34
CA ARG A 546 13.35 8.34 -1.26
C ARG A 546 12.17 9.18 -1.71
N PHE A 547 11.14 9.24 -0.88
CA PHE A 547 9.93 10.02 -1.10
C PHE A 547 9.76 10.93 0.12
N VAL A 548 10.06 12.21 -0.04
CA VAL A 548 10.37 13.11 1.07
C VAL A 548 9.62 14.45 0.95
N ASP A 549 8.90 14.87 1.99
CA ASP A 549 8.18 16.15 2.04
C ASP A 549 7.17 16.37 0.87
N ASN A 550 6.63 15.31 0.25
CA ASN A 550 5.67 15.44 -0.84
C ASN A 550 4.22 15.57 -0.34
N THR A 551 3.35 16.17 -1.14
CA THR A 551 1.91 16.30 -0.86
C THR A 551 1.06 15.69 -1.96
N LEU A 552 0.08 14.88 -1.59
CA LEU A 552 -0.99 14.38 -2.44
C LEU A 552 -2.32 14.79 -1.82
N ALA A 553 -3.10 15.59 -2.53
CA ALA A 553 -4.41 16.07 -2.07
C ALA A 553 -5.36 16.29 -3.27
N PRO A 554 -6.69 16.31 -3.07
CA PRO A 554 -7.61 16.73 -4.13
C PRO A 554 -7.28 18.14 -4.59
N TYR A 555 -7.61 18.48 -5.85
CA TYR A 555 -7.40 19.84 -6.33
C TYR A 555 -8.20 20.85 -5.50
N PRO A 556 -7.57 21.89 -4.92
CA PRO A 556 -8.20 22.77 -3.93
C PRO A 556 -9.13 23.83 -4.54
N GLY A 557 -9.06 24.03 -5.86
CA GLY A 557 -10.00 24.89 -6.57
C GLY A 557 -11.31 24.18 -6.92
N GLN A 558 -12.34 24.96 -7.20
CA GLN A 558 -13.62 24.44 -7.67
C GLN A 558 -13.52 23.85 -9.09
N ILE A 559 -14.39 22.88 -9.39
CA ILE A 559 -14.52 22.27 -10.72
C ILE A 559 -15.86 22.66 -11.34
N GLY A 560 -15.91 22.72 -12.68
CA GLY A 560 -17.07 23.22 -13.43
C GLY A 560 -17.33 24.71 -13.19
N ASN A 561 -18.60 25.12 -13.26
CA ASN A 561 -19.04 26.50 -13.01
C ASN A 561 -19.11 26.89 -11.51
N GLY A 562 -18.31 26.24 -10.65
CA GLY A 562 -18.01 26.74 -9.30
C GLY A 562 -18.83 26.17 -8.14
N GLU A 563 -19.34 24.94 -8.23
CA GLU A 563 -20.22 24.38 -7.19
C GLU A 563 -19.55 23.40 -6.21
N GLN A 564 -18.52 22.65 -6.59
CA GLN A 564 -17.96 21.55 -5.77
C GLN A 564 -16.42 21.39 -5.92
N PRO A 565 -15.70 21.01 -4.84
CA PRO A 565 -14.29 20.62 -4.90
C PRO A 565 -14.12 19.16 -5.35
N ALA A 566 -12.89 18.76 -5.68
CA ALA A 566 -12.54 17.36 -5.93
C ALA A 566 -12.63 16.52 -4.66
N LEU A 567 -13.22 15.31 -4.74
CA LEU A 567 -13.24 14.34 -3.63
C LEU A 567 -12.02 13.41 -3.58
N LEU A 568 -11.28 13.25 -4.69
CA LEU A 568 -10.15 12.33 -4.80
C LEU A 568 -8.86 13.08 -5.18
N ALA A 569 -7.75 12.70 -4.54
CA ALA A 569 -6.41 13.13 -4.91
C ALA A 569 -5.77 12.20 -5.95
N SER A 570 -6.02 10.90 -5.80
CA SER A 570 -5.58 9.85 -6.70
C SER A 570 -6.68 8.82 -6.87
N ASN A 571 -6.76 8.21 -8.05
CA ASN A 571 -7.60 7.03 -8.22
C ASN A 571 -7.05 5.87 -7.40
N GLY A 572 -5.79 5.49 -7.60
CA GLY A 572 -5.16 4.41 -6.83
C GLY A 572 -4.57 4.88 -5.51
N ASP A 573 -3.69 4.05 -4.98
CA ASP A 573 -2.78 4.28 -3.86
C ASP A 573 -2.01 5.61 -3.89
N GLY A 574 -1.49 6.02 -2.74
CA GLY A 574 -0.50 7.09 -2.61
C GLY A 574 0.88 6.66 -3.12
N ILE A 575 1.66 5.95 -2.31
CA ILE A 575 3.01 5.50 -2.66
C ILE A 575 3.06 3.96 -2.72
N HIS A 576 3.30 3.42 -3.92
CA HIS A 576 3.28 1.97 -4.20
C HIS A 576 4.69 1.47 -4.58
N SER A 577 5.37 0.74 -3.71
CA SER A 577 6.71 0.17 -3.99
C SER A 577 6.59 -1.32 -4.27
N VAL A 578 7.00 -1.76 -5.46
CA VAL A 578 6.84 -3.14 -5.94
C VAL A 578 8.17 -3.74 -6.36
N GLY A 579 8.59 -4.81 -5.69
CA GLY A 579 9.76 -5.59 -6.07
C GLY A 579 11.10 -4.90 -5.82
N ALA A 580 11.17 -3.96 -4.87
CA ALA A 580 12.41 -3.25 -4.53
C ALA A 580 13.40 -4.16 -3.77
N THR A 581 14.70 -4.08 -4.08
CA THR A 581 15.76 -4.88 -3.44
C THR A 581 16.12 -4.35 -2.05
N TYR A 582 16.16 -3.04 -1.91
CA TYR A 582 16.25 -2.34 -0.64
C TYR A 582 15.08 -1.35 -0.56
N GLY A 583 14.37 -1.34 0.56
CA GLY A 583 13.08 -0.69 0.71
C GLY A 583 13.09 0.83 0.47
N PRO A 584 11.92 1.41 0.18
CA PRO A 584 11.78 2.85 0.05
C PRO A 584 11.96 3.54 1.40
N ILE A 585 12.39 4.80 1.35
CA ILE A 585 12.46 5.71 2.50
C ILE A 585 11.38 6.77 2.30
N ILE A 586 10.30 6.69 3.07
CA ILE A 586 9.09 7.51 2.94
C ILE A 586 8.99 8.40 4.18
N GLU A 587 9.35 9.68 4.04
CA GLU A 587 9.53 10.63 5.14
C GLU A 587 8.68 11.90 4.96
N ARG A 588 7.89 12.27 6.00
CA ARG A 588 7.20 13.58 6.09
C ARG A 588 6.26 13.93 4.94
N ASN A 589 5.72 12.94 4.23
CA ASN A 589 4.74 13.15 3.17
C ASN A 589 3.34 13.36 3.75
N THR A 590 2.52 14.17 3.09
CA THR A 590 1.09 14.34 3.39
C THR A 590 0.25 13.73 2.26
N LEU A 591 -0.45 12.63 2.52
CA LEU A 591 -1.22 11.90 1.53
C LEU A 591 -2.70 11.84 1.97
N ALA A 592 -3.60 12.50 1.24
CA ALA A 592 -5.02 12.60 1.58
C ALA A 592 -5.95 12.20 0.42
N ASN A 593 -7.10 11.58 0.71
CA ASN A 593 -8.16 11.28 -0.26
C ASN A 593 -7.74 10.37 -1.43
N MET A 594 -6.99 9.31 -1.15
CA MET A 594 -6.64 8.27 -2.12
C MET A 594 -7.80 7.28 -2.28
N GLY A 595 -8.03 6.79 -3.49
CA GLY A 595 -9.05 5.77 -3.75
C GLY A 595 -8.67 4.34 -3.36
N ASP A 596 -7.41 4.09 -3.00
CA ASP A 596 -6.93 2.84 -2.38
C ASP A 596 -6.01 3.18 -1.18
N ASP A 597 -4.89 2.48 -0.97
CA ASP A 597 -4.06 2.59 0.23
C ASP A 597 -3.21 3.87 0.25
N ALA A 598 -2.79 4.36 1.42
CA ALA A 598 -1.90 5.53 1.43
C ALA A 598 -0.47 5.13 1.06
N ILE A 599 0.04 4.03 1.60
CA ILE A 599 1.36 3.46 1.29
C ILE A 599 1.26 1.93 1.18
N SER A 600 1.82 1.37 0.10
CA SER A 600 1.90 -0.06 -0.17
C SER A 600 3.36 -0.47 -0.49
N ILE A 601 3.90 -1.47 0.21
CA ILE A 601 5.29 -1.97 0.03
C ILE A 601 5.30 -3.50 -0.02
N HIS A 602 5.65 -4.07 -1.17
CA HIS A 602 5.59 -5.52 -1.37
C HIS A 602 6.50 -6.05 -2.50
N GLY A 603 6.72 -7.37 -2.53
CA GLY A 603 7.16 -8.11 -3.71
C GLY A 603 5.99 -8.84 -4.39
N MET A 604 6.29 -9.73 -5.33
CA MET A 604 5.26 -10.43 -6.11
C MET A 604 5.28 -11.95 -5.90
N PHE A 605 4.12 -12.55 -5.65
CA PHE A 605 3.92 -13.97 -5.85
C PHE A 605 3.85 -14.27 -7.36
N THR A 606 4.44 -15.39 -7.74
CA THR A 606 4.35 -15.99 -9.05
C THR A 606 3.69 -17.36 -8.93
N LEU A 607 2.87 -17.73 -9.93
CA LEU A 607 2.07 -18.95 -9.90
C LEU A 607 2.92 -20.15 -10.35
N VAL A 608 3.05 -21.16 -9.51
CA VAL A 608 3.58 -22.48 -9.90
C VAL A 608 2.51 -23.22 -10.68
N VAL A 609 2.90 -23.75 -11.84
CA VAL A 609 2.01 -24.51 -12.72
C VAL A 609 2.43 -25.96 -12.90
N LYS A 610 3.70 -26.30 -12.65
CA LYS A 610 4.21 -27.67 -12.61
C LYS A 610 5.43 -27.78 -11.71
N ALA A 611 5.61 -28.93 -11.05
CA ALA A 611 6.84 -29.32 -10.36
C ALA A 611 7.40 -30.60 -11.01
N ASN A 612 8.72 -30.70 -11.15
CA ASN A 612 9.44 -31.87 -11.67
C ASN A 612 10.57 -32.23 -10.69
N PRO A 613 10.35 -33.10 -9.69
CA PRO A 613 11.33 -33.38 -8.65
C PRO A 613 12.61 -34.03 -9.21
N ASP A 614 12.47 -34.93 -10.19
CA ASP A 614 13.57 -35.73 -10.75
C ASP A 614 14.70 -34.87 -11.34
N ASN A 615 14.36 -33.69 -11.87
CA ASN A 615 15.30 -32.72 -12.45
C ASN A 615 15.47 -31.46 -11.58
N SER A 616 14.85 -31.43 -10.39
CA SER A 616 14.75 -30.24 -9.52
C SER A 616 14.29 -28.97 -10.26
N THR A 617 13.23 -29.07 -11.08
CA THR A 617 12.67 -27.91 -11.80
C THR A 617 11.22 -27.58 -11.41
N ILE A 618 10.91 -26.28 -11.44
CA ILE A 618 9.59 -25.71 -11.19
C ILE A 618 9.21 -24.92 -12.45
N VAL A 619 8.03 -25.18 -13.03
CA VAL A 619 7.49 -24.36 -14.13
C VAL A 619 6.50 -23.36 -13.55
N VAL A 620 6.67 -22.09 -13.91
CA VAL A 620 5.86 -20.97 -13.44
C VAL A 620 5.14 -20.24 -14.57
N ALA A 621 4.02 -19.60 -14.26
CA ALA A 621 3.32 -18.65 -15.14
C ALA A 621 3.52 -17.21 -14.66
N THR A 622 4.05 -16.34 -15.51
CA THR A 622 4.34 -14.92 -15.23
C THR A 622 4.30 -14.07 -16.53
N GLY A 623 4.25 -12.74 -16.41
CA GLY A 623 4.41 -11.84 -17.56
C GLY A 623 5.86 -11.70 -18.02
N ASN A 624 6.82 -11.78 -17.09
CA ASN A 624 8.25 -11.84 -17.37
C ASN A 624 9.00 -12.54 -16.21
N ALA A 625 10.24 -12.98 -16.45
CA ALA A 625 11.07 -13.64 -15.45
C ALA A 625 12.08 -12.70 -14.76
N ASN A 626 11.94 -11.38 -14.89
CA ASN A 626 12.91 -10.42 -14.36
C ASN A 626 13.00 -10.46 -12.82
N THR A 627 11.95 -10.96 -12.17
CA THR A 627 11.86 -11.17 -10.71
C THR A 627 12.41 -12.52 -10.25
N LEU A 628 12.72 -13.46 -11.15
CA LEU A 628 13.07 -14.85 -10.83
C LEU A 628 14.31 -15.30 -11.63
N GLY A 629 15.41 -14.54 -11.53
CA GLY A 629 16.68 -14.82 -12.21
C GLY A 629 17.58 -15.83 -11.48
N ALA A 630 18.57 -16.41 -12.17
CA ALA A 630 19.59 -17.23 -11.53
C ALA A 630 20.38 -16.43 -10.47
N GLY A 631 20.66 -17.06 -9.33
CA GLY A 631 21.20 -16.42 -8.13
C GLY A 631 20.14 -15.81 -7.18
N SER A 632 18.85 -15.78 -7.55
CA SER A 632 17.78 -15.31 -6.66
C SER A 632 17.45 -16.35 -5.58
N ARG A 633 17.27 -15.91 -4.33
CA ARG A 633 16.73 -16.74 -3.25
C ARG A 633 15.20 -16.68 -3.27
N VAL A 634 14.55 -17.83 -3.35
CA VAL A 634 13.11 -17.96 -3.54
C VAL A 634 12.43 -18.74 -2.41
N GLY A 635 11.32 -18.21 -1.91
CA GLY A 635 10.40 -18.89 -1.01
C GLY A 635 9.27 -19.54 -1.81
N ILE A 636 9.00 -20.82 -1.57
CA ILE A 636 7.92 -21.57 -2.22
C ILE A 636 6.83 -21.85 -1.19
N TYR A 637 5.57 -21.59 -1.56
CA TYR A 637 4.40 -21.61 -0.70
C TYR A 637 3.31 -22.57 -1.19
N GLU A 638 2.72 -23.30 -0.24
CA GLU A 638 1.46 -24.03 -0.39
C GLU A 638 0.34 -23.03 -0.72
N GLY A 639 -0.52 -23.35 -1.68
CA GLY A 639 -1.26 -22.37 -2.47
C GLY A 639 -2.16 -21.43 -1.69
N ASP A 640 -3.35 -21.91 -1.32
CA ASP A 640 -4.40 -21.09 -0.68
C ASP A 640 -4.13 -20.78 0.81
N GLN A 641 -3.14 -21.44 1.43
CA GLN A 641 -2.85 -21.27 2.86
C GLN A 641 -1.53 -20.56 3.17
N LEU A 642 -0.69 -20.29 2.16
CA LEU A 642 0.64 -19.66 2.29
C LEU A 642 1.58 -20.35 3.30
N LEU A 643 1.49 -21.68 3.46
CA LEU A 643 2.50 -22.46 4.19
C LEU A 643 3.83 -22.42 3.43
N LEU A 644 4.91 -22.00 4.08
CA LEU A 644 6.25 -22.04 3.51
C LEU A 644 6.70 -23.50 3.38
N LEU A 645 6.83 -23.99 2.15
CA LEU A 645 7.36 -25.33 1.84
C LEU A 645 8.89 -25.37 1.85
N GLY A 646 9.54 -24.21 1.74
CA GLY A 646 11.00 -24.10 1.85
C GLY A 646 11.55 -22.88 1.10
N ILE A 647 12.84 -22.64 1.31
CA ILE A 647 13.62 -21.57 0.67
C ILE A 647 14.80 -22.24 -0.05
N VAL A 648 15.01 -21.88 -1.31
CA VAL A 648 16.06 -22.44 -2.20
C VAL A 648 16.61 -21.34 -3.11
N ASN A 649 17.71 -21.57 -3.81
CA ASN A 649 18.27 -20.62 -4.78
C ASN A 649 17.99 -21.08 -6.22
N ILE A 650 17.68 -20.14 -7.11
CA ILE A 650 17.56 -20.44 -8.54
C ILE A 650 18.96 -20.63 -9.14
N THR A 651 19.19 -21.75 -9.81
CA THR A 651 20.44 -22.05 -10.54
C THR A 651 20.35 -21.77 -12.03
N ALA A 652 19.17 -21.96 -12.65
CA ALA A 652 18.93 -21.67 -14.06
C ALA A 652 17.48 -21.28 -14.33
N VAL A 653 17.25 -20.56 -15.44
CA VAL A 653 15.94 -20.07 -15.88
C VAL A 653 15.86 -20.15 -17.40
N ARG A 654 14.75 -20.64 -17.96
CA ARG A 654 14.49 -20.64 -19.40
C ARG A 654 13.00 -20.47 -19.71
N GLU A 655 12.68 -19.70 -20.75
CA GLU A 655 11.30 -19.62 -21.26
C GLU A 655 10.92 -20.98 -21.89
N VAL A 656 9.67 -21.41 -21.68
CA VAL A 656 9.12 -22.68 -22.16
C VAL A 656 7.73 -22.46 -22.76
N SER A 657 7.26 -23.41 -23.58
CA SER A 657 5.88 -23.42 -24.05
C SER A 657 4.89 -23.62 -22.90
N ASN A 658 3.69 -23.05 -23.01
CA ASN A 658 2.59 -23.27 -22.07
C ASN A 658 2.33 -24.78 -21.87
N PRO A 659 2.48 -25.33 -20.64
CA PRO A 659 2.28 -26.74 -20.34
C PRO A 659 0.82 -27.10 -20.00
N LEU A 660 -0.09 -26.11 -19.99
CA LEU A 660 -1.46 -26.24 -19.47
C LEU A 660 -2.51 -26.32 -20.59
N PRO A 661 -3.64 -27.02 -20.37
CA PRO A 661 -4.77 -26.96 -21.28
C PRO A 661 -5.44 -25.56 -21.23
N PRO A 662 -6.02 -25.05 -22.34
CA PRO A 662 -6.62 -23.71 -22.40
C PRO A 662 -7.80 -23.45 -21.44
N THR A 663 -8.35 -24.50 -20.83
CA THR A 663 -9.45 -24.46 -19.85
C THR A 663 -8.97 -24.44 -18.39
N MET A 664 -7.66 -24.36 -18.15
CA MET A 664 -7.11 -24.30 -16.80
C MET A 664 -7.21 -22.90 -16.21
N HIS A 665 -7.75 -22.82 -14.99
CA HIS A 665 -7.90 -21.59 -14.23
C HIS A 665 -7.34 -21.77 -12.82
N SER A 666 -6.65 -20.74 -12.32
CA SER A 666 -6.10 -20.72 -10.96
C SER A 666 -7.18 -20.38 -9.93
N LYS A 667 -7.14 -21.00 -8.74
CA LYS A 667 -8.00 -20.61 -7.62
C LYS A 667 -7.39 -19.50 -6.76
N VAL A 668 -6.06 -19.45 -6.65
CA VAL A 668 -5.33 -18.43 -5.87
C VAL A 668 -5.12 -17.15 -6.67
N ALA A 669 -4.95 -17.27 -7.99
CA ALA A 669 -4.78 -16.18 -8.94
C ALA A 669 -5.94 -16.12 -9.96
N PRO A 670 -7.22 -16.07 -9.55
CA PRO A 670 -8.36 -16.28 -10.44
C PRO A 670 -8.54 -15.20 -11.52
N ARG A 671 -7.91 -14.04 -11.32
CA ARG A 671 -7.84 -12.96 -12.32
C ARG A 671 -6.70 -13.12 -13.35
N LYS A 672 -5.83 -14.12 -13.20
CA LYS A 672 -4.66 -14.33 -14.06
C LYS A 672 -5.02 -15.12 -15.32
N ASN A 673 -4.84 -14.50 -16.49
CA ASN A 673 -5.01 -15.18 -17.76
C ASN A 673 -3.81 -16.11 -18.04
N LEU A 674 -4.02 -17.42 -17.86
CA LEU A 674 -3.00 -18.45 -18.10
C LEU A 674 -2.75 -18.69 -19.60
N THR A 675 -3.74 -18.45 -20.46
CA THR A 675 -3.61 -18.61 -21.92
C THR A 675 -2.69 -17.56 -22.54
N SER A 676 -2.63 -16.34 -21.96
CA SER A 676 -1.73 -15.26 -22.39
C SER A 676 -0.50 -15.06 -21.49
N SER A 677 -0.26 -15.93 -20.50
CA SER A 677 0.93 -15.87 -19.66
C SER A 677 2.16 -16.40 -20.40
N LYS A 678 3.35 -15.87 -20.08
CA LYS A 678 4.60 -16.55 -20.39
C LYS A 678 4.89 -17.63 -19.35
N TYR A 679 5.66 -18.63 -19.76
CA TYR A 679 6.01 -19.76 -18.92
C TYR A 679 7.53 -19.90 -18.84
N PHE A 680 8.03 -20.14 -17.63
CA PHE A 680 9.46 -20.31 -17.40
C PHE A 680 9.69 -21.57 -16.59
N GLU A 681 10.65 -22.39 -17.01
CA GLU A 681 11.22 -23.42 -16.15
C GLU A 681 12.39 -22.82 -15.35
N ILE A 682 12.33 -23.04 -14.04
CA ILE A 682 13.28 -22.59 -13.03
C ILE A 682 13.93 -23.86 -12.47
N THR A 683 15.25 -23.98 -12.56
CA THR A 683 16.02 -25.01 -11.85
C THR A 683 16.45 -24.45 -10.50
N VAL A 684 16.36 -25.26 -9.43
CA VAL A 684 16.76 -24.88 -8.07
C VAL A 684 17.97 -25.70 -7.59
N ASP A 685 18.68 -25.22 -6.57
CA ASP A 685 19.86 -25.86 -6.00
C ASP A 685 19.56 -27.06 -5.08
N ALA A 686 18.36 -27.07 -4.46
CA ALA A 686 17.90 -28.14 -3.59
C ALA A 686 16.41 -28.45 -3.78
N TRP A 687 15.99 -29.66 -3.42
CA TRP A 687 14.59 -30.07 -3.40
C TRP A 687 14.16 -30.55 -1.99
N PRO A 688 13.79 -29.63 -1.08
CA PRO A 688 13.32 -29.97 0.26
C PRO A 688 12.15 -30.96 0.25
N LYS A 689 12.10 -31.89 1.22
CA LYS A 689 11.03 -32.91 1.28
C LYS A 689 9.62 -32.30 1.25
N ALA A 690 9.42 -31.12 1.85
CA ALA A 690 8.13 -30.43 1.85
C ALA A 690 7.68 -29.93 0.45
N PHE A 691 8.57 -29.85 -0.54
CA PHE A 691 8.18 -29.61 -1.95
C PHE A 691 7.34 -30.77 -2.53
N GLN A 692 7.23 -31.91 -1.85
CA GLN A 692 6.24 -32.96 -2.18
C GLN A 692 4.78 -32.48 -2.03
N ALA A 693 4.52 -31.38 -1.31
CA ALA A 693 3.21 -30.73 -1.24
C ALA A 693 3.01 -29.66 -2.34
N MET A 694 4.02 -29.38 -3.17
CA MET A 694 3.92 -28.39 -4.24
C MET A 694 2.99 -28.90 -5.35
N ARG A 695 2.05 -28.04 -5.78
CA ARG A 695 0.98 -28.34 -6.73
C ARG A 695 0.79 -27.18 -7.71
N PHE A 696 -0.04 -27.40 -8.74
CA PHE A 696 -0.70 -26.28 -9.40
C PHE A 696 -1.47 -25.46 -8.34
N ASP A 697 -1.47 -24.13 -8.48
CA ASP A 697 -1.87 -23.15 -7.46
C ASP A 697 -0.91 -22.96 -6.28
N SER A 698 0.23 -23.65 -6.20
CA SER A 698 1.33 -23.22 -5.31
C SER A 698 1.94 -21.89 -5.79
N LEU A 699 2.56 -21.15 -4.89
CA LEU A 699 3.14 -19.84 -5.17
C LEU A 699 4.65 -19.83 -4.93
N ILE A 700 5.36 -18.98 -5.65
CA ILE A 700 6.81 -18.75 -5.49
C ILE A 700 7.12 -17.26 -5.55
N THR A 701 7.99 -16.77 -4.67
CA THR A 701 8.42 -15.37 -4.66
C THR A 701 9.92 -15.25 -4.42
N ASN A 702 10.54 -14.19 -4.93
CA ASN A 702 11.95 -13.89 -4.72
C ASN A 702 12.11 -13.03 -3.47
N MET A 703 12.69 -13.60 -2.42
CA MET A 703 12.74 -13.00 -1.08
C MET A 703 13.68 -11.79 -1.00
N ASP A 704 14.51 -11.59 -2.03
CA ASP A 704 15.50 -10.51 -2.12
C ASP A 704 14.94 -9.25 -2.81
N ILE A 705 13.67 -9.26 -3.24
CA ILE A 705 12.96 -8.14 -3.87
C ILE A 705 11.54 -7.96 -3.29
N GLN A 706 11.46 -7.66 -2.01
CA GLN A 706 10.19 -7.47 -1.27
C GLN A 706 9.97 -6.02 -0.78
N GLY A 707 10.93 -5.12 -1.00
CA GLY A 707 11.00 -3.81 -0.33
C GLY A 707 11.56 -3.88 1.09
N SER A 708 12.29 -4.93 1.45
CA SER A 708 12.88 -5.08 2.79
C SER A 708 13.96 -4.04 3.08
N GLY A 709 14.09 -3.58 4.33
CA GLY A 709 14.93 -2.42 4.67
C GLY A 709 14.19 -1.07 4.60
N PHE A 710 12.86 -1.06 4.50
CA PHE A 710 12.06 0.15 4.34
C PHE A 710 12.02 1.02 5.61
N VAL A 711 11.79 2.32 5.41
CA VAL A 711 11.51 3.27 6.48
C VAL A 711 10.27 4.07 6.10
N VAL A 712 9.23 4.05 6.93
CA VAL A 712 8.04 4.89 6.80
C VAL A 712 7.90 5.72 8.06
N ARG A 713 8.16 7.03 7.98
CA ARG A 713 8.15 7.87 9.17
C ARG A 713 7.67 9.30 9.02
N ASP A 714 7.12 9.80 10.13
CA ASP A 714 6.73 11.19 10.30
C ASP A 714 5.72 11.67 9.23
N ASN A 715 5.02 10.74 8.56
CA ASN A 715 4.04 11.03 7.49
C ASN A 715 2.64 11.30 8.05
N THR A 716 1.82 12.03 7.29
CA THR A 716 0.38 12.23 7.56
C THR A 716 -0.46 11.59 6.45
N LEU A 717 -1.28 10.60 6.81
CA LEU A 717 -2.06 9.75 5.89
C LEU A 717 -3.55 9.92 6.22
N MET A 718 -4.41 10.32 5.28
CA MET A 718 -5.78 10.76 5.59
C MET A 718 -6.86 10.30 4.61
N ASN A 719 -8.04 9.99 5.16
CA ASN A 719 -9.33 9.98 4.45
C ASN A 719 -9.33 9.15 3.16
N ASN A 720 -8.65 8.00 3.16
CA ASN A 720 -8.46 7.16 1.99
C ASN A 720 -9.28 5.86 2.05
N ARG A 721 -9.77 5.41 0.90
CA ARG A 721 -10.74 4.30 0.82
C ARG A 721 -10.10 2.91 0.97
N GLY A 722 -8.77 2.82 0.96
CA GLY A 722 -8.03 1.62 1.33
C GLY A 722 -7.66 1.56 2.82
N ARG A 723 -6.46 1.04 3.07
CA ARG A 723 -5.73 0.98 4.33
C ARG A 723 -4.82 2.21 4.46
N GLY A 724 -4.44 2.60 5.67
CA GLY A 724 -3.38 3.62 5.83
C GLY A 724 -2.04 3.07 5.33
N LEU A 725 -1.62 1.93 5.86
CA LEU A 725 -0.40 1.22 5.45
C LEU A 725 -0.67 -0.23 5.09
N LEU A 726 -0.10 -0.69 3.98
CA LEU A 726 -0.02 -2.08 3.56
C LEU A 726 1.45 -2.49 3.40
N VAL A 727 1.92 -3.43 4.22
CA VAL A 727 3.32 -3.86 4.19
C VAL A 727 3.42 -5.38 4.12
N LYS A 728 4.30 -5.83 3.21
CA LYS A 728 4.61 -7.25 2.95
C LYS A 728 6.13 -7.47 2.88
N ALA A 729 6.87 -6.61 3.58
CA ALA A 729 8.33 -6.51 3.55
C ALA A 729 8.95 -6.79 4.93
N SER A 730 10.26 -7.02 4.99
CA SER A 730 10.99 -7.35 6.23
C SER A 730 12.04 -6.29 6.61
N MET A 731 12.59 -6.35 7.83
CA MET A 731 13.69 -5.49 8.30
C MET A 731 13.37 -4.00 8.18
N GLY A 732 12.20 -3.56 8.63
CA GLY A 732 11.70 -2.21 8.37
C GLY A 732 11.04 -1.52 9.55
N VAL A 733 10.95 -0.19 9.46
CA VAL A 733 10.49 0.69 10.54
C VAL A 733 9.27 1.49 10.07
N ILE A 734 8.23 1.51 10.90
CA ILE A 734 7.02 2.33 10.77
C ILE A 734 6.93 3.18 12.05
N GLU A 735 7.41 4.42 12.01
CA GLU A 735 7.55 5.27 13.21
C GLU A 735 6.87 6.66 13.10
N ARG A 736 6.20 7.09 14.17
CA ARG A 736 5.63 8.47 14.32
C ARG A 736 4.71 8.95 13.18
N ASN A 737 4.08 8.03 12.44
CA ASN A 737 3.11 8.40 11.41
C ASN A 737 1.75 8.75 12.04
N THR A 738 1.03 9.67 11.42
CA THR A 738 -0.33 10.06 11.79
C THR A 738 -1.30 9.59 10.71
N ILE A 739 -2.23 8.70 11.07
CA ILE A 739 -3.16 8.02 10.16
C ILE A 739 -4.59 8.34 10.58
N LEU A 740 -5.37 8.99 9.72
CA LEU A 740 -6.66 9.60 10.07
C LEU A 740 -7.79 9.20 9.10
N GLY A 741 -8.73 8.39 9.56
CA GLY A 741 -9.91 7.97 8.81
C GLY A 741 -9.67 7.18 7.51
N PRO A 742 -8.75 6.19 7.44
CA PRO A 742 -8.83 5.19 6.38
C PRO A 742 -10.10 4.35 6.55
N ALA A 743 -10.70 3.92 5.45
CA ALA A 743 -11.93 3.13 5.46
C ALA A 743 -11.77 1.70 6.00
N TRP A 744 -10.54 1.14 5.91
CA TRP A 744 -10.21 -0.21 6.39
C TRP A 744 -9.23 -0.16 7.57
N TRP A 745 -8.13 -0.92 7.51
CA TRP A 745 -7.10 -0.93 8.55
C TRP A 745 -6.25 0.34 8.52
N GLY A 746 -5.93 0.89 9.70
CA GLY A 746 -4.90 1.90 9.85
C GLY A 746 -3.54 1.41 9.36
N MET A 747 -3.10 0.24 9.84
CA MET A 747 -1.88 -0.44 9.38
C MET A 747 -2.11 -1.95 9.26
N GLN A 748 -1.72 -2.54 8.13
CA GLN A 748 -1.87 -3.97 7.83
C GLN A 748 -0.55 -4.57 7.32
N ILE A 749 -0.01 -5.52 8.08
CA ILE A 749 1.21 -6.26 7.78
C ILE A 749 0.84 -7.72 7.45
N MET A 750 0.50 -7.99 6.19
CA MET A 750 -0.07 -9.28 5.74
C MET A 750 0.20 -9.55 4.26
N PRO A 751 0.70 -10.74 3.85
CA PRO A 751 0.77 -11.14 2.44
C PRO A 751 -0.62 -11.43 1.83
N GLU A 752 -0.82 -11.12 0.55
CA GLU A 752 -2.14 -11.23 -0.11
C GLU A 752 -2.07 -12.05 -1.40
N ALA A 753 -2.31 -13.35 -1.27
CA ALA A 753 -2.32 -14.31 -2.38
C ALA A 753 -3.29 -13.92 -3.52
N TRP A 754 -4.48 -13.40 -3.19
CA TRP A 754 -5.50 -12.99 -4.16
C TRP A 754 -5.05 -11.86 -5.10
N TRP A 755 -4.23 -10.94 -4.58
CA TRP A 755 -3.60 -9.86 -5.36
C TRP A 755 -2.26 -10.26 -5.97
N MET A 756 -1.77 -11.47 -5.64
CA MET A 756 -0.43 -11.97 -5.97
C MET A 756 0.70 -11.12 -5.36
N GLU A 757 0.47 -10.55 -4.17
CA GLU A 757 1.42 -9.66 -3.49
C GLU A 757 2.06 -10.38 -2.29
N ALA A 758 3.39 -10.46 -2.32
CA ALA A 758 4.22 -11.16 -1.34
C ALA A 758 5.01 -10.16 -0.48
N ASP A 759 5.58 -10.51 0.67
CA ASP A 759 5.65 -11.80 1.34
C ASP A 759 5.41 -11.65 2.87
N TRP A 760 5.67 -12.69 3.64
CA TRP A 760 5.65 -12.66 5.10
C TRP A 760 6.73 -11.74 5.70
N SER A 761 6.32 -10.70 6.40
CA SER A 761 7.19 -9.74 7.11
C SER A 761 7.89 -10.33 8.32
N ARG A 762 9.20 -10.06 8.45
CA ARG A 762 10.03 -10.42 9.60
C ARG A 762 10.89 -9.24 10.05
N ASN A 763 11.17 -9.09 11.34
CA ASN A 763 11.90 -7.95 11.92
C ASN A 763 11.27 -6.61 11.49
N VAL A 764 10.07 -6.32 12.02
CA VAL A 764 9.34 -5.08 11.71
C VAL A 764 8.95 -4.34 12.99
N HIS A 765 9.37 -3.08 13.07
CA HIS A 765 9.12 -2.20 14.21
C HIS A 765 7.99 -1.23 13.85
N ILE A 766 6.94 -1.21 14.68
CA ILE A 766 5.75 -0.38 14.53
C ILE A 766 5.63 0.44 15.82
N THR A 767 6.14 1.68 15.79
CA THR A 767 6.43 2.44 17.01
C THR A 767 5.90 3.88 16.98
N GLU A 768 5.33 4.35 18.09
CA GLU A 768 4.95 5.77 18.28
C GLU A 768 3.94 6.34 17.25
N ASN A 769 3.21 5.52 16.49
CA ASN A 769 2.25 5.99 15.48
C ASN A 769 0.91 6.38 16.12
N TYR A 770 0.25 7.41 15.57
CA TYR A 770 -1.16 7.73 15.87
C TYR A 770 -2.06 7.16 14.77
N VAL A 771 -3.04 6.34 15.15
CA VAL A 771 -3.97 5.67 14.25
C VAL A 771 -5.39 5.92 14.70
N GLU A 772 -6.14 6.71 13.93
CA GLU A 772 -7.57 6.91 14.05
C GLU A 772 -8.24 6.30 12.83
N ALA A 773 -8.95 5.18 12.99
CA ALA A 773 -9.53 4.42 11.88
C ALA A 773 -10.92 3.89 12.27
N SER A 774 -11.90 3.99 11.38
CA SER A 774 -13.29 3.63 11.71
C SER A 774 -13.56 2.12 11.70
N TYR A 775 -12.77 1.34 10.95
CA TYR A 775 -12.79 -0.12 10.96
C TYR A 775 -11.74 -0.70 11.93
N GLY A 776 -10.48 -0.83 11.53
CA GLY A 776 -9.44 -1.54 12.30
C GLY A 776 -8.16 -0.73 12.51
N GLY A 777 -7.47 -0.96 13.63
CA GLY A 777 -6.27 -0.20 14.00
C GLY A 777 -4.99 -0.76 13.37
N ILE A 778 -4.31 -1.64 14.10
CA ILE A 778 -3.02 -2.25 13.69
C ILE A 778 -3.19 -3.77 13.58
N PHE A 779 -2.90 -4.33 12.41
CA PHE A 779 -2.92 -5.78 12.17
C PHE A 779 -1.57 -6.26 11.65
N ALA A 780 -1.01 -7.29 12.27
CA ALA A 780 0.10 -8.08 11.71
C ALA A 780 -0.25 -9.57 11.73
N GLY A 781 -0.23 -10.23 10.57
CA GLY A 781 -0.58 -11.64 10.47
C GLY A 781 -1.16 -12.08 9.14
N LEU A 782 -1.85 -13.22 9.12
CA LEU A 782 -2.60 -13.71 7.96
C LEU A 782 -4.06 -14.01 8.29
N ILE A 783 -4.95 -13.57 7.40
CA ILE A 783 -6.34 -14.03 7.29
C ILE A 783 -6.43 -14.91 6.03
N ARG A 784 -6.77 -16.19 6.17
CA ARG A 784 -6.85 -17.11 5.01
C ARG A 784 -8.13 -16.92 4.21
N ASN A 785 -9.26 -16.93 4.92
CA ASN A 785 -10.60 -16.56 4.44
C ASN A 785 -11.47 -16.30 5.69
N SER A 786 -12.56 -15.53 5.57
CA SER A 786 -13.47 -15.19 6.68
C SER A 786 -13.87 -16.40 7.51
N ASP A 787 -14.25 -17.47 6.82
CA ASP A 787 -14.83 -18.69 7.40
C ASP A 787 -13.78 -19.70 7.88
N LEU A 788 -12.51 -19.54 7.47
CA LEU A 788 -11.44 -20.52 7.72
C LEU A 788 -10.53 -20.17 8.90
N GLY A 789 -10.62 -18.95 9.43
CA GLY A 789 -9.77 -18.45 10.50
C GLY A 789 -8.48 -17.76 10.01
N SER A 790 -7.71 -17.26 10.97
CA SER A 790 -6.34 -16.79 10.76
C SER A 790 -5.41 -17.88 10.19
N GLY A 791 -4.24 -17.49 9.67
CA GLY A 791 -3.20 -18.43 9.24
C GLY A 791 -2.64 -19.23 10.42
N GLN A 792 -2.41 -20.53 10.22
CA GLN A 792 -1.89 -21.44 11.27
C GLN A 792 -0.36 -21.51 11.33
N TYR A 793 0.33 -20.74 10.48
CA TYR A 793 1.78 -20.83 10.26
C TYR A 793 2.47 -19.59 10.83
N LEU A 794 3.53 -19.82 11.61
CA LEU A 794 4.30 -18.78 12.32
C LEU A 794 5.35 -18.14 11.39
N ASN A 795 4.90 -17.64 10.24
CA ASN A 795 5.79 -17.16 9.18
C ASN A 795 6.15 -15.67 9.34
N HIS A 796 5.30 -14.86 9.99
CA HIS A 796 5.74 -13.59 10.54
C HIS A 796 6.63 -13.84 11.76
N LYS A 797 7.69 -13.05 11.93
CA LYS A 797 8.65 -13.22 13.02
C LYS A 797 9.23 -11.89 13.48
N ASP A 798 9.55 -11.73 14.76
CA ASP A 798 10.26 -10.55 15.29
C ASP A 798 9.46 -9.25 15.00
N ILE A 799 8.25 -9.16 15.53
CA ILE A 799 7.32 -8.04 15.30
C ILE A 799 7.16 -7.24 16.58
N ILE A 800 7.44 -5.93 16.52
CA ILE A 800 7.35 -5.03 17.68
C ILE A 800 6.23 -4.00 17.43
N ILE A 801 5.23 -3.95 18.31
CA ILE A 801 4.12 -3.00 18.28
C ILE A 801 4.13 -2.25 19.62
N THR A 802 4.79 -1.09 19.69
CA THR A 802 4.97 -0.37 20.97
C THR A 802 4.79 1.14 20.89
N GLY A 803 4.24 1.75 21.95
CA GLY A 803 4.07 3.21 22.03
C GLY A 803 3.03 3.81 21.08
N ASN A 804 2.29 3.01 20.31
CA ASN A 804 1.29 3.51 19.36
C ASN A 804 0.02 3.95 20.07
N THR A 805 -0.70 4.92 19.51
CA THR A 805 -2.04 5.32 19.95
C THR A 805 -3.07 4.90 18.91
N VAL A 806 -3.99 4.01 19.27
CA VAL A 806 -5.08 3.52 18.42
C VAL A 806 -6.42 4.08 18.91
N VAL A 807 -7.21 4.64 17.99
CA VAL A 807 -8.41 5.44 18.27
C VAL A 807 -9.55 5.04 17.34
N GLY A 808 -10.78 4.95 17.86
CA GLY A 808 -12.00 4.84 17.05
C GLY A 808 -12.24 3.48 16.38
N ALA A 809 -11.28 2.56 16.43
CA ALA A 809 -11.35 1.27 15.74
C ALA A 809 -12.52 0.42 16.27
N ASN A 810 -13.56 0.27 15.44
CA ASN A 810 -14.76 -0.51 15.78
C ASN A 810 -14.60 -2.01 15.57
N TYR A 811 -13.43 -2.45 15.09
CA TYR A 811 -13.13 -3.86 14.89
C TYR A 811 -11.64 -4.19 15.08
N ALA A 812 -11.35 -5.03 16.08
CA ALA A 812 -10.01 -5.56 16.39
C ALA A 812 -8.88 -4.50 16.41
N PRO A 813 -8.87 -3.56 17.39
CA PRO A 813 -7.95 -2.40 17.41
C PRO A 813 -6.47 -2.76 17.30
N ILE A 814 -6.02 -3.82 17.97
CA ILE A 814 -4.73 -4.48 17.70
C ILE A 814 -4.98 -5.97 17.45
N LEU A 815 -4.52 -6.47 16.30
CA LEU A 815 -4.66 -7.86 15.88
C LEU A 815 -3.28 -8.46 15.55
N VAL A 816 -2.94 -9.56 16.21
CA VAL A 816 -1.74 -10.35 15.87
C VAL A 816 -2.14 -11.78 15.56
N THR A 817 -1.77 -12.26 14.38
CA THR A 817 -1.94 -13.68 14.02
C THR A 817 -0.74 -14.24 13.25
N SER A 818 -0.62 -15.56 13.17
CA SER A 818 0.34 -16.22 12.26
C SER A 818 1.80 -15.78 12.46
N ALA A 819 2.15 -15.45 13.71
CA ALA A 819 3.35 -14.69 14.05
C ALA A 819 4.08 -15.28 15.27
N LYS A 820 5.41 -15.18 15.27
CA LYS A 820 6.26 -15.63 16.37
C LYS A 820 7.22 -14.54 16.83
N ASP A 821 7.60 -14.55 18.11
CA ASP A 821 8.55 -13.61 18.71
C ASP A 821 8.00 -12.17 18.56
N VAL A 822 6.90 -11.88 19.27
CA VAL A 822 6.12 -10.64 19.13
C VAL A 822 6.10 -9.85 20.44
N VAL A 823 6.26 -8.53 20.36
CA VAL A 823 6.17 -7.62 21.52
C VAL A 823 5.02 -6.63 21.33
N ILE A 824 4.10 -6.54 22.28
CA ILE A 824 2.95 -5.62 22.27
C ILE A 824 2.89 -4.84 23.59
N GLY A 825 3.47 -3.64 23.66
CA GLY A 825 3.64 -2.93 24.93
C GLY A 825 3.60 -1.41 24.87
N ASN A 826 3.20 -0.77 25.97
CA ASN A 826 3.11 0.69 26.08
C ASN A 826 2.22 1.37 25.01
N ASN A 827 1.31 0.64 24.35
CA ASN A 827 0.36 1.24 23.41
C ASN A 827 -0.83 1.82 24.19
N THR A 828 -1.45 2.87 23.65
CA THR A 828 -2.73 3.40 24.13
C THR A 828 -3.84 3.01 23.17
N VAL A 829 -4.85 2.28 23.64
CA VAL A 829 -6.08 1.98 22.87
C VAL A 829 -7.23 2.76 23.51
N ARG A 830 -7.78 3.72 22.76
CA ARG A 830 -8.71 4.73 23.29
C ARG A 830 -9.98 4.82 22.44
N ASP A 831 -11.14 4.82 23.09
CA ASP A 831 -12.45 5.06 22.45
C ASP A 831 -12.65 4.18 21.19
N CYS A 832 -12.30 2.90 21.32
CA CYS A 832 -12.48 1.85 20.32
C CYS A 832 -13.71 0.98 20.66
N MET A 833 -14.20 0.21 19.68
CA MET A 833 -15.38 -0.68 19.80
C MET A 833 -16.65 0.08 20.26
N CYS A 834 -16.89 1.25 19.67
CA CYS A 834 -18.04 2.12 19.96
C CYS A 834 -19.27 1.73 19.13
N HIS A 835 -19.03 1.13 17.97
CA HIS A 835 -19.99 0.50 17.07
C HIS A 835 -19.53 -0.93 16.77
N LEU A 836 -20.39 -1.69 16.08
CA LEU A 836 -20.02 -2.96 15.46
C LEU A 836 -19.69 -2.71 13.97
N PRO A 837 -18.78 -3.47 13.35
CA PRO A 837 -18.52 -3.36 11.92
C PRO A 837 -19.78 -3.74 11.10
N PRO A 838 -19.90 -3.25 9.85
CA PRO A 838 -20.93 -3.69 8.92
C PRO A 838 -21.09 -5.22 8.84
N PRO A 839 -22.34 -5.73 8.70
CA PRO A 839 -22.59 -7.16 8.54
C PRO A 839 -21.77 -7.77 7.39
N GLY A 840 -20.99 -8.81 7.70
CA GLY A 840 -20.09 -9.47 6.76
C GLY A 840 -18.66 -8.94 6.68
N GLN A 841 -18.33 -7.82 7.36
CA GLN A 841 -16.94 -7.34 7.48
C GLN A 841 -16.22 -7.85 8.76
N GLY A 842 -16.97 -8.32 9.76
CA GLY A 842 -16.41 -8.96 10.95
C GLY A 842 -16.08 -10.45 10.75
N PHE A 843 -15.11 -10.95 11.51
CA PHE A 843 -14.70 -12.35 11.51
C PHE A 843 -15.17 -13.06 12.78
N SER A 844 -15.90 -14.17 12.63
CA SER A 844 -16.52 -14.92 13.74
C SER A 844 -15.54 -15.65 14.68
N TRP A 845 -14.24 -15.66 14.35
CA TRP A 845 -13.16 -16.28 15.13
C TRP A 845 -12.36 -15.29 15.98
N ILE A 846 -12.56 -13.97 15.81
CA ILE A 846 -12.03 -12.96 16.74
C ILE A 846 -12.96 -12.89 17.95
N THR A 847 -12.39 -12.82 19.16
CA THR A 847 -13.18 -12.73 20.40
C THR A 847 -13.94 -11.38 20.44
N PRO A 848 -15.28 -11.38 20.56
CA PRO A 848 -16.04 -10.13 20.62
C PRO A 848 -15.59 -9.23 21.75
N GLY A 849 -15.34 -7.95 21.43
CA GLY A 849 -14.92 -6.92 22.39
C GLY A 849 -13.44 -6.92 22.77
N ALA A 850 -12.62 -7.83 22.23
CA ALA A 850 -11.17 -7.78 22.41
C ALA A 850 -10.58 -6.51 21.79
N LEU A 851 -9.81 -5.77 22.59
CA LEU A 851 -9.07 -4.57 22.15
C LEU A 851 -7.67 -4.96 21.61
N ILE A 852 -7.08 -6.01 22.18
CA ILE A 852 -5.93 -6.73 21.63
C ILE A 852 -6.33 -8.20 21.47
N PHE A 853 -6.21 -8.75 20.25
CA PHE A 853 -6.48 -10.17 19.98
C PHE A 853 -5.28 -10.88 19.37
N VAL A 854 -4.97 -12.08 19.88
CA VAL A 854 -3.82 -12.89 19.48
C VAL A 854 -4.25 -14.33 19.15
N GLU A 855 -4.07 -14.82 17.93
CA GLU A 855 -4.40 -16.22 17.53
C GLU A 855 -3.30 -16.84 16.64
N ASN A 856 -3.00 -18.13 16.83
CA ASN A 856 -1.95 -18.86 16.09
C ASN A 856 -0.61 -18.10 16.17
N ALA A 857 -0.09 -17.93 17.39
CA ALA A 857 1.12 -17.17 17.68
C ALA A 857 1.97 -17.84 18.77
N GLN A 858 3.29 -17.67 18.72
CA GLN A 858 4.21 -18.19 19.74
C GLN A 858 5.14 -17.10 20.28
N ASN A 859 5.47 -17.14 21.57
CA ASN A 859 6.44 -16.25 22.21
C ASN A 859 5.99 -14.78 22.07
N VAL A 860 4.87 -14.46 22.70
CA VAL A 860 4.23 -13.15 22.63
C VAL A 860 4.35 -12.46 23.97
N THR A 861 5.15 -11.40 24.04
CA THR A 861 5.34 -10.59 25.24
C THR A 861 4.40 -9.39 25.20
N ILE A 862 3.42 -9.32 26.12
CA ILE A 862 2.56 -8.15 26.28
C ILE A 862 3.09 -7.34 27.47
N SER A 863 4.14 -6.56 27.21
CA SER A 863 4.87 -5.74 28.19
C SER A 863 5.70 -4.65 27.47
N PRO A 864 5.88 -3.43 28.04
CA PRO A 864 5.23 -2.90 29.25
C PRO A 864 3.69 -2.82 29.12
N PRO A 865 2.93 -2.66 30.22
CA PRO A 865 1.47 -2.61 30.18
C PRO A 865 0.92 -1.63 29.14
N ASN A 866 -0.20 -2.02 28.51
CA ASN A 866 -0.89 -1.20 27.52
C ASN A 866 -2.02 -0.40 28.21
N THR A 867 -2.23 0.85 27.81
CA THR A 867 -3.21 1.75 28.41
C THR A 867 -4.54 1.65 27.64
N PHE A 868 -5.64 1.43 28.36
CA PHE A 868 -6.98 1.29 27.77
C PHE A 868 -7.91 2.38 28.30
N ILE A 869 -8.48 3.20 27.39
CA ILE A 869 -9.27 4.38 27.74
C ILE A 869 -10.65 4.29 27.09
N ASN A 870 -11.71 4.35 27.89
CA ASN A 870 -13.10 4.41 27.41
C ASN A 870 -13.78 5.68 27.91
N ALA A 871 -13.39 6.82 27.36
CA ALA A 871 -13.98 8.12 27.72
C ALA A 871 -15.34 8.32 27.04
N ALA A 872 -15.52 7.76 25.84
CA ALA A 872 -16.75 7.85 25.05
C ALA A 872 -17.86 6.85 25.46
N GLY A 873 -17.62 5.93 26.39
CA GLY A 873 -18.64 4.94 26.85
C GLY A 873 -18.93 3.84 25.83
N CYS A 874 -17.95 3.50 24.99
CA CYS A 874 -18.01 2.53 23.91
C CYS A 874 -18.33 1.13 24.44
N ALA A 875 -19.53 0.64 24.11
CA ALA A 875 -20.19 -0.47 24.80
C ALA A 875 -19.89 -1.87 24.21
N PHE A 876 -19.20 -1.97 23.07
CA PHE A 876 -18.87 -3.26 22.45
C PHE A 876 -17.46 -3.75 22.77
N GLY A 877 -16.62 -2.93 23.43
CA GLY A 877 -15.28 -3.31 23.90
C GLY A 877 -15.27 -3.79 25.35
N ASP A 878 -14.58 -4.88 25.65
CA ASP A 878 -14.39 -5.35 27.02
C ASP A 878 -13.16 -4.68 27.64
N TYR A 879 -13.32 -3.43 28.08
CA TYR A 879 -12.26 -2.67 28.76
C TYR A 879 -11.87 -3.24 30.13
N ALA A 880 -12.62 -4.21 30.68
CA ALA A 880 -12.26 -4.92 31.90
C ALA A 880 -11.37 -6.14 31.62
N ARG A 881 -11.43 -6.71 30.40
CA ARG A 881 -10.59 -7.80 29.90
C ARG A 881 -10.14 -7.51 28.46
N PRO A 882 -9.33 -6.46 28.26
CA PRO A 882 -9.08 -5.89 26.92
C PRO A 882 -8.21 -6.77 26.02
N ILE A 883 -7.49 -7.73 26.60
CA ILE A 883 -6.65 -8.70 25.88
C ILE A 883 -7.38 -10.05 25.83
N ALA A 884 -7.51 -10.63 24.64
CA ALA A 884 -8.04 -11.99 24.47
C ALA A 884 -7.11 -12.86 23.61
N LEU A 885 -6.95 -14.12 24.03
CA LEU A 885 -6.13 -15.12 23.37
C LEU A 885 -7.03 -16.14 22.65
N GLY A 886 -6.78 -16.36 21.38
CA GLY A 886 -7.44 -17.37 20.55
C GLY A 886 -6.77 -18.74 20.61
N ARG A 887 -7.12 -19.61 19.67
CA ARG A 887 -6.49 -20.93 19.50
C ARG A 887 -4.99 -20.78 19.22
N ASN A 888 -4.20 -21.71 19.74
CA ASN A 888 -2.76 -21.81 19.46
C ASN A 888 -1.97 -20.51 19.71
N ALA A 889 -2.41 -19.67 20.66
CA ALA A 889 -1.56 -18.68 21.29
C ALA A 889 -0.76 -19.40 22.41
N VAL A 890 0.55 -19.51 22.25
CA VAL A 890 1.43 -20.31 23.11
C VAL A 890 2.63 -19.45 23.54
N ASP A 891 3.17 -19.71 24.74
CA ASP A 891 4.27 -18.93 25.32
C ASP A 891 3.94 -17.42 25.34
N VAL A 892 2.76 -17.07 25.89
CA VAL A 892 2.30 -15.69 26.02
C VAL A 892 2.58 -15.17 27.43
N ASP A 893 3.42 -14.15 27.54
CA ASP A 893 3.70 -13.45 28.80
C ASP A 893 2.86 -12.16 28.90
N LEU A 894 2.31 -11.90 30.09
CA LEU A 894 1.35 -10.83 30.35
C LEU A 894 1.82 -10.02 31.57
N ALA A 895 2.43 -8.86 31.31
CA ALA A 895 2.66 -7.86 32.36
C ALA A 895 1.35 -7.12 32.64
N TYR A 896 0.78 -7.36 33.82
CA TYR A 896 -0.37 -6.64 34.39
C TYR A 896 0.07 -5.33 35.07
#